data_AF-A0A836W821-F1
#
_entry.id   AF-A0A836W821-F1
#
_cell.length_a   1.000
_cell.length_b   1.000
_cell.length_c   1.000
_cell.angle_alpha   90.00
_cell.angle_beta   90.00
_cell.angle_gamma   90.00
#
_symmetry.space_group_name_H-M   'P 1'
#
loop_
_entity.id
_entity.type
_entity.pdbx_description
1 polymer ?
#
loop_
_entity_poly.entity_id
_entity_poly.type
_entity_poly.pdbx_seq_one_letter_code
_entity_poly.pdbx_strand_id
1 'polypeptide(L)'
;MMKYFSVSTGLPVPDSLDLEVKILGEARPMCCAGCKAVAEAIVENGLDDFYRHRTSSAPQGEELIPEALRELDLYDNEKLQASFVHQHEGDVREASLILEGITCAACVWLNERHVKSLDGVLDFHVNYSTHRAQLTWDNSRIHLSDILKAISAIGYHAHPFDPGKQEELHKKERSKMIRRIGVAGVGMMQVMMLAVGMYLGSYEGMDESIRNLLRWASLVITIPVILYSAKPFFESAWRDLKRKKLGMDVPVSLAILAAFFASAWATIRGSGEVYFDSVTMFTFFLLSGRFLEMSARHQAGRVADELVRLMPATAHRLGKNGIDVVPAGELVVGDQVLVKPGETIPADGKIVEGVSSVDESLLTGESLPLKREPGDAVIGGSVNRESPLTVQVEKIGSDTVLAAISRLLERAHAEKPAIAELANRVAGWFVLALLIIATAVYLYWLPSGAEKAFWITLSVLVITCPCALSLATPVAITAATGALTKLGVLTTRGHALETLAATTDIIFDKTGTLTHGELSLSRVKPLGDRSEREILAIASALEAFSEHPIAQAIHAKDTDLEASNVETVPGMGVEGMVAGQRYRLGNSDYIRSWHPDKELPEGSGKSTQIFLADKNAVLASIELGDNLRPESKDMVRLLNASGIEVHLLSGDNPNV
;
A
#
# COMPACT_ATOMS: atom_id res chain seq x y z
N MET A 1 64.70 11.54 13.53
CA MET A 1 65.03 10.50 12.53
C MET A 1 64.25 9.25 12.94
N MET A 2 62.94 9.21 12.67
CA MET A 2 62.05 8.12 13.10
C MET A 2 62.32 6.89 12.23
N LYS A 3 62.73 5.77 12.84
CA LYS A 3 63.28 4.63 12.10
C LYS A 3 62.31 3.46 11.85
N TYR A 4 61.08 3.45 12.37
CA TYR A 4 60.17 2.32 12.17
C TYR A 4 58.68 2.72 12.09
N PHE A 5 57.95 2.06 11.18
CA PHE A 5 56.50 2.19 11.01
C PHE A 5 55.81 0.90 11.46
N SER A 6 54.68 1.04 12.17
CA SER A 6 53.83 -0.06 12.63
C SER A 6 53.29 -0.86 11.45
N VAL A 7 53.41 -2.18 11.48
CA VAL A 7 52.98 -3.06 10.36
C VAL A 7 51.46 -3.19 10.28
N SER A 8 50.74 -2.96 11.37
CA SER A 8 49.28 -3.04 11.40
C SER A 8 48.61 -1.78 10.84
N THR A 9 49.23 -0.61 10.98
CA THR A 9 48.62 0.71 10.68
C THR A 9 49.45 1.61 9.78
N GLY A 10 50.74 1.34 9.59
CA GLY A 10 51.67 2.18 8.83
C GLY A 10 52.04 3.50 9.51
N LEU A 11 51.76 3.66 10.82
CA LEU A 11 52.08 4.87 11.59
C LEU A 11 53.49 4.81 12.19
N PRO A 12 54.19 5.95 12.35
CA PRO A 12 55.48 5.98 13.06
C PRO A 12 55.29 5.53 14.50
N VAL A 13 56.14 4.60 14.96
CA VAL A 13 56.11 4.12 16.35
C VAL A 13 56.86 5.14 17.22
N PRO A 14 56.23 5.70 18.28
CA PRO A 14 56.93 6.59 19.20
C PRO A 14 58.08 5.87 19.91
N ASP A 15 59.25 6.51 20.05
CA ASP A 15 60.46 5.90 20.64
C ASP A 15 60.28 5.41 22.10
N SER A 16 59.18 5.78 22.77
CA SER A 16 58.84 5.39 24.14
C SER A 16 57.95 4.15 24.26
N LEU A 17 57.58 3.51 23.13
CA LEU A 17 56.61 2.42 23.11
C LEU A 17 57.26 1.10 22.62
N ASP A 18 57.49 0.17 23.55
CA ASP A 18 58.09 -1.15 23.26
C ASP A 18 57.00 -2.24 23.18
N LEU A 19 56.24 -2.23 22.07
CA LEU A 19 55.17 -3.18 21.80
C LEU A 19 55.48 -3.93 20.51
N GLU A 20 55.79 -5.22 20.59
CA GLU A 20 56.11 -6.06 19.43
C GLU A 20 55.22 -7.31 19.35
N VAL A 21 54.96 -7.78 18.13
CA VAL A 21 54.30 -9.06 17.83
C VAL A 21 55.12 -9.81 16.79
N LYS A 22 55.24 -11.13 16.96
CA LYS A 22 55.95 -12.00 16.01
C LYS A 22 55.04 -12.38 14.84
N ILE A 23 55.20 -11.72 13.70
CA ILE A 23 54.41 -11.95 12.48
C ILE A 23 55.33 -12.58 11.43
N LEU A 24 54.93 -13.71 10.83
CA LEU A 24 55.73 -14.43 9.83
C LEU A 24 57.17 -14.76 10.30
N GLY A 25 57.35 -14.97 11.61
CA GLY A 25 58.63 -15.30 12.23
C GLY A 25 59.51 -14.11 12.64
N GLU A 26 59.16 -12.88 12.26
CA GLU A 26 59.91 -11.66 12.61
C GLU A 26 59.19 -10.85 13.69
N ALA A 27 59.95 -10.27 14.62
CA ALA A 27 59.41 -9.33 15.61
C ALA A 27 59.10 -7.99 14.92
N ARG A 28 57.84 -7.55 15.02
CA ARG A 28 57.36 -6.33 14.36
C ARG A 28 56.74 -5.37 15.36
N PRO A 29 57.13 -4.08 15.35
CA PRO A 29 56.64 -3.11 16.32
C PRO A 29 55.20 -2.66 16.02
N MET A 30 54.46 -2.32 17.07
CA MET A 30 53.05 -1.94 17.05
C MET A 30 52.87 -0.51 17.57
N CYS A 31 52.01 0.28 16.93
CA CYS A 31 51.81 1.68 17.32
C CYS A 31 50.97 1.85 18.61
N CYS A 32 50.22 0.83 19.05
CA CYS A 32 49.43 0.86 20.27
C CYS A 32 49.09 -0.57 20.77
N ALA A 33 48.63 -0.69 22.01
CA ALA A 33 48.20 -1.95 22.61
C ALA A 33 47.04 -2.63 21.84
N GLY A 34 46.15 -1.85 21.23
CA GLY A 34 45.08 -2.39 20.38
C GLY A 34 45.62 -3.05 19.11
N CYS A 35 46.64 -2.45 18.47
CA CYS A 35 47.29 -3.05 17.30
C CYS A 35 48.05 -4.33 17.66
N LYS A 36 48.64 -4.38 18.86
CA LYS A 36 49.27 -5.59 19.40
C LYS A 36 48.23 -6.70 19.58
N ALA A 37 47.12 -6.43 20.27
CA ALA A 37 46.07 -7.42 20.52
C ALA A 37 45.45 -7.98 19.22
N VAL A 38 45.20 -7.12 18.23
CA VAL A 38 44.67 -7.55 16.93
C VAL A 38 45.69 -8.40 16.16
N ALA A 39 46.96 -7.99 16.15
CA ALA A 39 48.01 -8.75 15.46
C ALA A 39 48.28 -10.11 16.12
N GLU A 40 48.28 -10.17 17.46
CA GLU A 40 48.38 -11.43 18.20
C GLU A 40 47.19 -12.34 17.88
N ALA A 41 45.95 -11.82 17.89
CA ALA A 41 44.77 -12.60 17.55
C ALA A 41 44.82 -13.17 16.12
N ILE A 42 45.31 -12.40 15.14
CA ILE A 42 45.45 -12.87 13.75
C ILE A 42 46.49 -14.00 13.65
N VAL A 43 47.65 -13.84 14.31
CA VAL A 43 48.72 -14.84 14.30
C VAL A 43 48.31 -16.12 15.05
N GLU A 44 47.68 -15.99 16.21
CA GLU A 44 47.20 -17.13 17.01
C GLU A 44 46.13 -17.96 16.28
N ASN A 45 45.34 -17.33 15.41
CA ASN A 45 44.33 -18.02 14.60
C ASN A 45 44.89 -18.59 13.27
N GLY A 46 46.22 -18.57 13.06
CA GLY A 46 46.86 -19.13 11.87
C GLY A 46 46.52 -18.37 10.57
N LEU A 47 46.20 -17.07 10.69
CA LEU A 47 45.86 -16.19 9.57
C LEU A 47 47.02 -15.24 9.22
N ASP A 48 48.26 -15.63 9.53
CA ASP A 48 49.45 -14.80 9.34
C ASP A 48 49.78 -14.49 7.86
N ASP A 49 49.29 -15.31 6.93
CA ASP A 49 49.31 -15.04 5.48
C ASP A 49 48.59 -13.73 5.09
N PHE A 50 47.67 -13.24 5.93
CA PHE A 50 47.06 -11.91 5.79
C PHE A 50 48.12 -10.80 5.62
N TYR A 51 49.23 -10.89 6.36
CA TYR A 51 50.32 -9.91 6.29
C TYR A 51 51.24 -10.09 5.07
N ARG A 52 51.18 -11.24 4.39
CA ARG A 52 51.95 -11.51 3.17
C ARG A 52 51.29 -10.87 1.93
N HIS A 53 49.96 -10.82 1.91
CA HIS A 53 49.18 -10.31 0.78
C HIS A 53 48.69 -8.86 0.93
N ARG A 54 49.04 -8.21 2.05
CA ARG A 54 48.65 -6.83 2.32
C ARG A 54 49.54 -5.84 1.57
N THR A 55 48.97 -5.14 0.60
CA THR A 55 49.67 -4.19 -0.28
C THR A 55 49.52 -2.72 0.10
N SER A 56 48.69 -2.36 1.10
CA SER A 56 48.51 -0.98 1.55
C SER A 56 48.11 -0.85 3.04
N SER A 57 48.46 0.30 3.63
CA SER A 57 48.09 0.69 5.00
C SER A 57 46.56 0.84 5.14
N ALA A 58 46.02 0.52 6.33
CA ALA A 58 44.58 0.70 6.58
C ALA A 58 44.25 2.20 6.55
N PRO A 59 43.17 2.64 5.86
CA PRO A 59 42.72 4.02 5.93
C PRO A 59 42.32 4.37 7.36
N GLN A 60 42.63 5.60 7.79
CA GLN A 60 42.29 6.13 9.11
C GLN A 60 40.77 6.04 9.33
N GLY A 61 40.37 5.50 10.49
CA GLY A 61 39.00 5.11 10.83
C GLY A 61 37.98 6.24 11.06
N GLU A 62 38.10 7.38 10.38
CA GLU A 62 37.12 8.47 10.44
C GLU A 62 36.59 8.95 9.08
N GLU A 63 37.23 8.56 7.97
CA GLU A 63 36.71 8.82 6.63
C GLU A 63 36.47 7.50 5.91
N LEU A 64 35.21 7.05 5.94
CA LEU A 64 34.49 6.37 4.86
C LEU A 64 33.14 5.88 5.43
N ILE A 65 32.31 6.81 5.93
CA ILE A 65 30.87 6.66 5.72
C ILE A 65 30.69 7.15 4.27
N PRO A 66 30.33 6.29 3.31
CA PRO A 66 29.97 6.71 1.95
C PRO A 66 29.12 7.98 2.00
N GLU A 67 29.38 8.96 1.13
CA GLU A 67 28.65 10.24 1.11
C GLU A 67 27.13 10.04 1.10
N ALA A 68 26.67 9.00 0.40
CA ALA A 68 25.29 8.52 0.37
C ALA A 68 24.69 8.09 1.73
N LEU A 69 25.51 7.67 2.70
CA LEU A 69 25.09 7.30 4.06
C LEU A 69 25.07 8.52 5.01
N ARG A 70 25.86 9.58 4.74
CA ARG A 70 25.76 10.87 5.45
C ARG A 70 24.51 11.66 5.00
N GLU A 71 24.11 11.51 3.75
CA GLU A 71 22.83 12.04 3.26
C GLU A 71 21.62 11.43 4.01
N LEU A 72 21.76 10.21 4.54
CA LEU A 72 20.66 9.59 5.30
C LEU A 72 20.41 10.24 6.66
N ASP A 73 21.41 10.88 7.27
CA ASP A 73 21.26 11.59 8.55
C ASP A 73 20.33 12.82 8.40
N LEU A 74 20.19 13.35 7.18
CA LEU A 74 19.25 14.42 6.88
C LEU A 74 17.80 14.00 7.08
N TYR A 75 17.49 12.69 6.97
CA TYR A 75 16.15 12.16 7.20
C TYR A 75 15.73 12.20 8.66
N ASP A 76 16.62 12.53 9.60
CA ASP A 76 16.26 12.73 11.01
C ASP A 76 15.73 14.15 11.30
N ASN A 77 15.80 15.06 10.31
CA ASN A 77 15.27 16.41 10.44
C ASN A 77 13.74 16.42 10.49
N GLU A 78 13.16 16.98 11.55
CA GLU A 78 11.70 17.03 11.75
C GLU A 78 10.95 17.73 10.61
N LYS A 79 11.50 18.79 10.01
CA LYS A 79 10.84 19.49 8.89
C LYS A 79 10.77 18.64 7.64
N LEU A 80 11.79 17.80 7.42
CA LEU A 80 11.81 16.88 6.30
C LEU A 80 10.85 15.72 6.55
N GLN A 81 10.89 15.15 7.76
CA GLN A 81 9.99 14.08 8.19
C GLN A 81 8.51 14.50 8.15
N ALA A 82 8.18 15.75 8.47
CA ALA A 82 6.80 16.25 8.43
C ALA A 82 6.10 16.06 7.07
N SER A 83 6.87 15.92 5.98
CA SER A 83 6.33 15.69 4.63
C SER A 83 5.96 14.23 4.32
N PHE A 84 6.49 13.24 5.08
CA PHE A 84 6.31 11.82 4.74
C PHE A 84 6.25 10.84 5.95
N VAL A 85 6.41 11.35 7.18
CA VAL A 85 6.36 10.61 8.43
C VAL A 85 5.15 11.08 9.24
N HIS A 86 4.32 10.12 9.66
CA HIS A 86 3.18 10.34 10.53
C HIS A 86 3.55 10.07 11.98
N GLN A 87 3.11 10.90 12.91
CA GLN A 87 3.28 10.67 14.34
C GLN A 87 1.96 10.15 14.94
N HIS A 88 2.01 8.98 15.57
CA HIS A 88 0.92 8.42 16.36
C HIS A 88 0.99 8.92 17.81
N GLU A 89 0.07 8.47 18.68
CA GLU A 89 0.12 8.81 20.11
C GLU A 89 1.49 8.45 20.73
N GLY A 90 2.15 9.45 21.32
CA GLY A 90 3.49 9.34 21.89
C GLY A 90 4.62 9.58 20.87
N ASP A 91 5.69 8.77 20.97
CA ASP A 91 6.88 8.85 20.10
C ASP A 91 6.84 7.85 18.93
N VAL A 92 5.69 7.22 18.68
CA VAL A 92 5.53 6.27 17.58
C VAL A 92 5.39 7.02 16.26
N ARG A 93 6.23 6.69 15.28
CA ARG A 93 6.23 7.26 13.93
C ARG A 93 5.98 6.18 12.89
N GLU A 94 5.32 6.55 11.80
CA GLU A 94 5.02 5.68 10.65
C GLU A 94 5.48 6.36 9.36
N ALA A 95 6.14 5.63 8.48
CA ALA A 95 6.60 6.14 7.18
C ALA A 95 6.41 5.11 6.08
N SER A 96 6.10 5.61 4.88
CA SER A 96 6.16 4.84 3.65
C SER A 96 7.49 5.04 2.95
N LEU A 97 8.17 3.94 2.62
CA LEU A 97 9.47 3.91 1.96
C LEU A 97 9.38 3.19 0.61
N ILE A 98 10.26 3.51 -0.32
CA ILE A 98 10.51 2.74 -1.55
C ILE A 98 11.84 2.01 -1.38
N LEU A 99 11.85 0.71 -1.65
CA LEU A 99 13.02 -0.16 -1.58
C LEU A 99 13.52 -0.53 -2.99
N GLU A 100 14.73 -0.10 -3.32
CA GLU A 100 15.41 -0.52 -4.54
C GLU A 100 16.18 -1.84 -4.34
N GLY A 101 16.34 -2.60 -5.43
CA GLY A 101 17.08 -3.87 -5.44
C GLY A 101 16.25 -5.10 -5.03
N ILE A 102 14.97 -4.92 -4.68
CA ILE A 102 14.06 -6.03 -4.46
C ILE A 102 13.77 -6.73 -5.79
N THR A 103 14.08 -8.02 -5.84
CA THR A 103 13.94 -8.83 -7.07
C THR A 103 13.19 -10.14 -6.82
N CYS A 104 12.77 -10.41 -5.58
CA CYS A 104 11.98 -11.59 -5.22
C CYS A 104 11.36 -11.48 -3.82
N ALA A 105 10.42 -12.38 -3.53
CA ALA A 105 9.78 -12.51 -2.21
C ALA A 105 10.75 -12.81 -1.06
N ALA A 106 11.93 -13.36 -1.32
CA ALA A 106 12.91 -13.61 -0.27
C ALA A 106 13.89 -12.44 -0.04
N CYS A 107 13.95 -11.45 -0.94
CA CYS A 107 14.51 -10.13 -0.62
C CYS A 107 13.58 -9.43 0.38
N VAL A 108 12.27 -9.49 0.16
CA VAL A 108 11.24 -9.00 1.10
C VAL A 108 11.41 -9.64 2.47
N TRP A 109 11.39 -10.97 2.55
CA TRP A 109 11.55 -11.68 3.83
C TRP A 109 12.84 -11.33 4.59
N LEU A 110 13.95 -11.16 3.86
CA LEU A 110 15.23 -10.78 4.47
C LEU A 110 15.17 -9.37 5.07
N ASN A 111 14.63 -8.41 4.31
CA ASN A 111 14.45 -7.03 4.79
C ASN A 111 13.49 -7.01 5.98
N GLU A 112 12.34 -7.68 5.89
CA GLU A 112 11.37 -7.75 6.99
C GLU A 112 11.97 -8.34 8.26
N ARG A 113 12.68 -9.48 8.15
CA ARG A 113 13.30 -10.10 9.31
C ARG A 113 14.44 -9.25 9.90
N HIS A 114 15.24 -8.59 9.05
CA HIS A 114 16.36 -7.77 9.51
C HIS A 114 15.86 -6.49 10.18
N VAL A 115 14.95 -5.76 9.55
CA VAL A 115 14.43 -4.49 10.06
C VAL A 115 13.57 -4.72 11.31
N LYS A 116 12.71 -5.75 11.34
CA LYS A 116 11.94 -6.11 12.56
C LYS A 116 12.82 -6.60 13.72
N SER A 117 14.10 -6.91 13.49
CA SER A 117 15.03 -7.30 14.56
C SER A 117 15.72 -6.13 15.23
N LEU A 118 15.58 -4.91 14.70
CA LEU A 118 16.11 -3.69 15.29
C LEU A 118 15.26 -3.28 16.50
N ASP A 119 15.91 -2.99 17.63
CA ASP A 119 15.21 -2.50 18.82
C ASP A 119 14.66 -1.09 18.56
N GLY A 120 13.36 -0.91 18.78
CA GLY A 120 12.63 0.31 18.43
C GLY A 120 11.78 0.23 17.16
N VAL A 121 11.94 -0.79 16.30
CA VAL A 121 11.01 -1.03 15.18
C VAL A 121 9.80 -1.81 15.70
N LEU A 122 8.60 -1.24 15.54
CA LEU A 122 7.33 -1.86 15.96
C LEU A 122 6.76 -2.75 14.87
N ASP A 123 6.77 -2.26 13.63
CA ASP A 123 6.31 -3.02 12.49
C ASP A 123 7.05 -2.63 11.20
N PHE A 124 7.18 -3.59 10.28
CA PHE A 124 7.79 -3.35 8.97
C PHE A 124 7.33 -4.37 7.93
N HIS A 125 6.65 -3.90 6.88
CA HIS A 125 6.11 -4.76 5.84
C HIS A 125 6.48 -4.27 4.46
N VAL A 126 6.88 -5.19 3.57
CA VAL A 126 7.29 -4.82 2.21
C VAL A 126 6.39 -5.44 1.17
N ASN A 127 5.77 -4.58 0.37
CA ASN A 127 5.06 -4.98 -0.82
C ASN A 127 6.04 -5.30 -1.95
N TYR A 128 6.08 -6.58 -2.33
CA TYR A 128 6.92 -7.05 -3.43
C TYR A 128 6.55 -6.41 -4.79
N SER A 129 5.27 -6.16 -5.08
CA SER A 129 4.86 -5.70 -6.42
C SER A 129 5.02 -4.20 -6.62
N THR A 130 4.96 -3.40 -5.56
CA THR A 130 5.10 -1.95 -5.63
C THR A 130 6.47 -1.45 -5.15
N HIS A 131 7.32 -2.36 -4.66
CA HIS A 131 8.59 -2.06 -3.98
C HIS A 131 8.44 -1.12 -2.78
N ARG A 132 7.22 -1.00 -2.25
CA ARG A 132 6.90 -0.08 -1.16
C ARG A 132 7.00 -0.81 0.17
N ALA A 133 7.62 -0.17 1.15
CA ALA A 133 7.63 -0.62 2.54
C ALA A 133 6.86 0.33 3.43
N GLN A 134 6.18 -0.26 4.40
CA GLN A 134 5.47 0.39 5.48
C GLN A 134 6.29 0.14 6.74
N LEU A 135 6.74 1.22 7.39
CA LEU A 135 7.61 1.19 8.56
C LEU A 135 6.91 1.89 9.72
N THR A 136 6.86 1.26 10.89
CA THR A 136 6.41 1.86 12.15
C THR A 136 7.49 1.68 13.19
N TRP A 137 7.94 2.76 13.83
CA TRP A 137 9.02 2.73 14.82
C TRP A 137 8.76 3.69 15.97
N ASP A 138 9.41 3.43 17.11
CA ASP A 138 9.47 4.32 18.26
C ASP A 138 10.68 5.25 18.12
N ASN A 139 10.41 6.53 17.87
CA ASN A 139 11.44 7.54 17.60
C ASN A 139 12.28 7.88 18.84
N SER A 140 11.84 7.49 20.04
CA SER A 140 12.66 7.63 21.26
C SER A 140 13.78 6.60 21.34
N ARG A 141 13.67 5.49 20.59
CA ARG A 141 14.62 4.35 20.65
C ARG A 141 15.51 4.26 19.43
N ILE A 142 14.98 4.54 18.25
CA ILE A 142 15.71 4.44 16.99
C ILE A 142 15.33 5.57 16.04
N HIS A 143 16.33 6.13 15.36
CA HIS A 143 16.11 7.15 14.35
C HIS A 143 15.89 6.54 12.96
N LEU A 144 15.23 7.28 12.08
CA LEU A 144 14.94 6.80 10.74
C LEU A 144 16.23 6.55 9.96
N SER A 145 17.25 7.40 10.11
CA SER A 145 18.55 7.22 9.46
C SER A 145 19.19 5.87 9.80
N ASP A 146 19.10 5.41 11.05
CA ASP A 146 19.66 4.13 11.49
C ASP A 146 18.96 2.93 10.84
N ILE A 147 17.64 3.03 10.67
CA ILE A 147 16.86 2.01 9.95
C ILE A 147 17.25 1.98 8.47
N LEU A 148 17.39 3.14 7.82
CA LEU A 148 17.81 3.22 6.42
C LEU A 148 19.26 2.70 6.22
N LYS A 149 20.17 2.98 7.17
CA LYS A 149 21.53 2.43 7.18
C LYS A 149 21.52 0.90 7.34
N ALA A 150 20.67 0.35 8.22
CA ALA A 150 20.53 -1.09 8.38
C ALA A 150 20.04 -1.77 7.09
N ILE A 151 19.09 -1.17 6.38
CA ILE A 151 18.65 -1.63 5.06
C ILE A 151 19.80 -1.56 4.04
N SER A 152 20.61 -0.50 4.08
CA SER A 152 21.80 -0.38 3.23
C SER A 152 22.88 -1.43 3.52
N ALA A 153 23.06 -1.79 4.80
CA ALA A 153 24.04 -2.79 5.21
C ALA A 153 23.76 -4.20 4.64
N ILE A 154 22.49 -4.53 4.39
CA ILE A 154 22.09 -5.78 3.73
C ILE A 154 21.98 -5.65 2.19
N GLY A 155 22.40 -4.51 1.63
CA GLY A 155 22.56 -4.27 0.19
C GLY A 155 21.32 -3.77 -0.54
N TYR A 156 20.37 -3.15 0.16
CA TYR A 156 19.18 -2.51 -0.44
C TYR A 156 19.20 -1.01 -0.19
N HIS A 157 18.54 -0.22 -1.03
CA HIS A 157 18.43 1.22 -0.83
C HIS A 157 16.99 1.57 -0.50
N ALA A 158 16.78 2.31 0.59
CA ALA A 158 15.47 2.79 1.00
C ALA A 158 15.43 4.32 0.93
N HIS A 159 14.34 4.84 0.38
CA HIS A 159 14.07 6.27 0.30
C HIS A 159 12.63 6.55 0.70
N PRO A 160 12.28 7.75 1.18
CA PRO A 160 10.88 8.13 1.37
C PRO A 160 10.06 7.93 0.10
N PHE A 161 8.78 7.61 0.29
CA PHE A 161 7.87 7.44 -0.82
C PHE A 161 7.68 8.74 -1.59
N ASP A 162 8.04 8.72 -2.88
CA ASP A 162 7.76 9.77 -3.85
C ASP A 162 7.06 9.14 -5.07
N PRO A 163 5.80 9.51 -5.37
CA PRO A 163 5.06 9.04 -6.54
C PRO A 163 5.82 9.25 -7.85
N GLY A 164 6.54 10.37 -7.99
CA GLY A 164 7.31 10.69 -9.19
C GLY A 164 8.48 9.73 -9.38
N LYS A 165 9.19 9.40 -8.30
CA LYS A 165 10.31 8.46 -8.30
C LYS A 165 9.85 7.02 -8.59
N GLN A 166 8.75 6.61 -8.00
CA GLN A 166 8.16 5.28 -8.23
C GLN A 166 7.77 5.09 -9.71
N GLU A 167 7.17 6.11 -10.33
CA GLU A 167 6.84 6.07 -11.76
C GLU A 167 8.11 5.97 -12.64
N GLU A 168 9.19 6.67 -12.27
CA GLU A 168 10.49 6.59 -12.96
C GLU A 168 11.07 5.17 -12.90
N LEU A 169 11.02 4.53 -11.73
CA LEU A 169 11.47 3.15 -11.52
C LEU A 169 10.65 2.15 -12.34
N HIS A 170 9.31 2.26 -12.31
CA HIS A 170 8.42 1.44 -13.13
C HIS A 170 8.69 1.63 -14.64
N LYS A 171 8.93 2.87 -15.10
CA LYS A 171 9.30 3.15 -16.50
C LYS A 171 10.62 2.50 -16.89
N LYS A 172 11.64 2.56 -16.02
CA LYS A 172 12.95 1.92 -16.23
C LYS A 172 12.82 0.40 -16.33
N GLU A 173 12.09 -0.22 -15.41
CA GLU A 173 11.84 -1.67 -15.40
C GLU A 173 11.08 -2.12 -16.66
N ARG A 174 9.99 -1.43 -17.00
CA ARG A 174 9.20 -1.70 -18.20
C ARG A 174 10.03 -1.59 -19.47
N SER A 175 10.83 -0.53 -19.60
CA SER A 175 11.72 -0.34 -20.76
C SER A 175 12.74 -1.46 -20.89
N LYS A 176 13.34 -1.89 -19.76
CA LYS A 176 14.30 -3.01 -19.72
C LYS A 176 13.66 -4.33 -20.15
N MET A 177 12.43 -4.63 -19.71
CA MET A 177 11.70 -5.83 -20.15
C MET A 177 11.33 -5.79 -21.63
N ILE A 178 10.85 -4.66 -22.14
CA ILE A 178 10.53 -4.51 -23.58
C ILE A 178 11.77 -4.74 -24.43
N ARG A 179 12.94 -4.21 -24.04
CA ARG A 179 14.20 -4.46 -24.75
C ARG A 179 14.57 -5.94 -24.76
N ARG A 180 14.41 -6.64 -23.63
CA ARG A 180 14.67 -8.10 -23.54
C ARG A 180 13.71 -8.91 -24.41
N ILE A 181 12.43 -8.53 -24.46
CA ILE A 181 11.43 -9.13 -25.35
C ILE A 181 11.79 -8.87 -26.80
N GLY A 182 12.21 -7.65 -27.15
CA GLY A 182 12.65 -7.31 -28.49
C GLY A 182 13.82 -8.18 -28.96
N VAL A 183 14.85 -8.33 -28.12
CA VAL A 183 16.00 -9.22 -28.42
C VAL A 183 15.55 -10.69 -28.55
N ALA A 184 14.69 -11.17 -27.65
CA ALA A 184 14.17 -12.54 -27.70
C ALA A 184 13.28 -12.78 -28.93
N GLY A 185 12.47 -11.80 -29.32
CA GLY A 185 11.56 -11.88 -30.46
C GLY A 185 12.32 -11.86 -31.79
N VAL A 186 13.31 -10.98 -31.93
CA VAL A 186 14.21 -10.99 -33.10
C VAL A 186 14.96 -12.33 -33.17
N GLY A 187 15.54 -12.78 -32.05
CA GLY A 187 16.24 -14.06 -32.00
C GLY A 187 15.34 -15.25 -32.35
N MET A 188 14.12 -15.30 -31.79
CA MET A 188 13.12 -16.31 -32.11
C MET A 188 12.77 -16.30 -33.59
N MET A 189 12.42 -15.13 -34.16
CA MET A 189 12.02 -15.05 -35.57
C MET A 189 13.12 -15.51 -36.51
N GLN A 190 14.36 -15.08 -36.26
CA GLN A 190 15.49 -15.44 -37.11
C GLN A 190 15.85 -16.92 -36.97
N VAL A 191 15.91 -17.46 -35.74
CA VAL A 191 16.21 -18.88 -35.54
C VAL A 191 15.08 -19.77 -36.07
N MET A 192 13.82 -19.37 -35.92
CA MET A 192 12.68 -20.09 -36.48
C MET A 192 12.73 -20.13 -38.02
N MET A 193 13.09 -19.00 -38.67
CA MET A 193 13.27 -18.97 -40.12
C MET A 193 14.35 -19.97 -40.58
N LEU A 194 15.48 -20.04 -39.87
CA LEU A 194 16.55 -21.00 -40.17
C LEU A 194 16.12 -22.44 -39.86
N ALA A 195 15.40 -22.66 -38.76
CA ALA A 195 14.90 -23.97 -38.35
C ALA A 195 13.88 -24.53 -39.34
N VAL A 196 12.92 -23.72 -39.80
CA VAL A 196 11.97 -24.10 -40.86
C VAL A 196 12.73 -24.47 -42.14
N GLY A 197 13.76 -23.70 -42.51
CA GLY A 197 14.64 -24.05 -43.62
C GLY A 197 15.32 -25.41 -43.45
N MET A 198 15.85 -25.70 -42.24
CA MET A 198 16.45 -26.99 -41.91
C MET A 198 15.43 -28.13 -41.95
N TYR A 199 14.22 -27.94 -41.40
CA TYR A 199 13.17 -28.95 -41.40
C TYR A 199 12.68 -29.24 -42.82
N LEU A 200 12.36 -28.23 -43.62
CA LEU A 200 11.92 -28.41 -45.02
C LEU A 200 13.01 -29.06 -45.89
N GLY A 201 14.26 -28.59 -45.78
CA GLY A 201 15.34 -29.18 -46.53
C GLY A 201 15.75 -30.58 -46.06
N SER A 202 15.37 -31.01 -44.85
CA SER A 202 15.52 -32.42 -44.44
C SER A 202 14.61 -33.35 -45.25
N TYR A 203 13.45 -32.86 -45.74
CA TYR A 203 12.54 -33.61 -46.60
C TYR A 203 12.93 -33.58 -48.08
N GLU A 204 13.49 -32.46 -48.58
CA GLU A 204 13.84 -32.30 -50.01
C GLU A 204 15.30 -32.68 -50.36
N GLY A 205 16.14 -33.00 -49.37
CA GLY A 205 17.53 -33.42 -49.56
C GLY A 205 18.52 -32.25 -49.55
N MET A 206 18.69 -31.61 -48.39
CA MET A 206 19.64 -30.52 -48.15
C MET A 206 21.09 -31.02 -48.06
N ASP A 207 22.01 -30.28 -48.70
CA ASP A 207 23.45 -30.51 -48.57
C ASP A 207 23.94 -30.32 -47.11
N GLU A 208 24.87 -31.18 -46.68
CA GLU A 208 25.34 -31.22 -45.29
C GLU A 208 26.09 -29.94 -44.90
N SER A 209 26.75 -29.28 -45.85
CA SER A 209 27.47 -28.01 -45.60
C SER A 209 26.49 -26.87 -45.28
N ILE A 210 25.37 -26.80 -46.00
CA ILE A 210 24.31 -25.82 -45.78
C ILE A 210 23.64 -26.08 -44.44
N ARG A 211 23.33 -27.33 -44.11
CA ARG A 211 22.76 -27.70 -42.81
C ARG A 211 23.66 -27.24 -41.65
N ASN A 212 24.96 -27.52 -41.74
CA ASN A 212 25.91 -27.09 -40.72
C ASN A 212 26.03 -25.57 -40.63
N LEU A 213 26.02 -24.84 -41.75
CA LEU A 213 25.99 -23.38 -41.76
C LEU A 213 24.75 -22.84 -41.02
N LEU A 214 23.57 -23.39 -41.29
CA LEU A 214 22.31 -22.99 -40.63
C LEU A 214 22.32 -23.30 -39.12
N ARG A 215 22.95 -24.40 -38.69
CA ARG A 215 23.14 -24.74 -37.27
C ARG A 215 24.04 -23.74 -36.56
N TRP A 216 25.20 -23.41 -37.14
CA TRP A 216 26.10 -22.40 -36.60
C TRP A 216 25.46 -21.01 -36.55
N ALA A 217 24.73 -20.62 -37.60
CA ALA A 217 23.98 -19.37 -37.60
C ALA A 217 22.92 -19.34 -36.47
N SER A 218 22.16 -20.43 -36.30
CA SER A 218 21.18 -20.58 -35.22
C SER A 218 21.81 -20.49 -33.83
N LEU A 219 22.99 -21.10 -33.63
CA LEU A 219 23.74 -21.01 -32.39
C LEU A 219 24.14 -19.55 -32.08
N VAL A 220 24.75 -18.85 -33.03
CA VAL A 220 25.21 -17.47 -32.86
C VAL A 220 24.06 -16.53 -32.52
N ILE A 221 22.90 -16.68 -33.17
CA ILE A 221 21.71 -15.87 -32.92
C ILE A 221 21.08 -16.20 -31.56
N THR A 222 21.21 -17.43 -31.08
CA THR A 222 20.64 -17.86 -29.78
C THR A 222 21.45 -17.35 -28.57
N ILE A 223 22.76 -17.14 -28.72
CA ILE A 223 23.64 -16.63 -27.65
C ILE A 223 23.11 -15.34 -26.99
N PRO A 224 22.79 -14.24 -27.73
CA PRO A 224 22.27 -13.03 -27.11
C PRO A 224 20.92 -13.25 -26.41
N VAL A 225 20.08 -14.14 -26.92
CA VAL A 225 18.80 -14.48 -26.28
C VAL A 225 19.04 -15.12 -24.91
N ILE A 226 19.99 -16.04 -24.79
CA ILE A 226 20.31 -16.69 -23.51
C ILE A 226 21.00 -15.72 -22.55
N LEU A 227 22.06 -15.04 -23.00
CA LEU A 227 22.90 -14.23 -22.12
C LEU A 227 22.21 -12.95 -21.66
N TYR A 228 21.30 -12.37 -22.45
CA TYR A 228 20.63 -11.12 -22.13
C TYR A 228 19.16 -11.30 -21.76
N SER A 229 18.39 -12.00 -22.60
CA SER A 229 16.94 -12.12 -22.43
C SER A 229 16.57 -13.16 -21.36
N ALA A 230 17.21 -14.34 -21.35
CA ALA A 230 16.94 -15.40 -20.37
C ALA A 230 17.62 -15.18 -19.00
N LYS A 231 18.54 -14.22 -18.90
CA LYS A 231 19.27 -13.87 -17.66
C LYS A 231 18.40 -13.79 -16.39
N PRO A 232 17.20 -13.17 -16.40
CA PRO A 232 16.36 -13.08 -15.20
C PRO A 232 15.90 -14.43 -14.67
N PHE A 233 15.71 -15.43 -15.54
CA PHE A 233 15.33 -16.78 -15.14
C PHE A 233 16.46 -17.44 -14.38
N PHE A 234 17.69 -17.34 -14.90
CA PHE A 234 18.87 -17.90 -14.26
C PHE A 234 19.18 -17.23 -12.92
N GLU A 235 19.09 -15.89 -12.85
CA GLU A 235 19.28 -15.15 -11.60
C GLU A 235 18.23 -15.54 -10.55
N SER A 236 16.99 -15.79 -10.97
CA SER A 236 15.90 -16.24 -10.08
C SER A 236 16.10 -17.67 -9.60
N ALA A 237 16.36 -18.61 -10.51
CA ALA A 237 16.64 -20.00 -10.18
C ALA A 237 17.82 -20.16 -9.23
N TRP A 238 18.90 -19.42 -9.47
CA TRP A 238 20.08 -19.43 -8.61
C TRP A 238 19.77 -18.94 -7.19
N ARG A 239 18.98 -17.85 -7.08
CA ARG A 239 18.53 -17.31 -5.79
C ARG A 239 17.62 -18.29 -5.04
N ASP A 240 16.71 -18.95 -5.74
CA ASP A 240 15.80 -19.95 -5.17
C ASP A 240 16.58 -21.13 -4.61
N LEU A 241 17.52 -21.67 -5.40
CA LEU A 241 18.36 -22.78 -4.99
C LEU A 241 19.25 -22.43 -3.79
N LYS A 242 19.87 -21.23 -3.78
CA LYS A 242 20.67 -20.73 -2.65
C LYS A 242 19.86 -20.65 -1.35
N ARG A 243 18.56 -20.41 -1.46
CA ARG A 243 17.62 -20.29 -0.33
C ARG A 243 16.90 -21.59 0.02
N LYS A 244 17.28 -22.71 -0.60
CA LYS A 244 16.64 -24.03 -0.42
C LYS A 244 15.13 -23.99 -0.70
N LYS A 245 14.71 -23.12 -1.62
CA LYS A 245 13.33 -23.08 -2.14
C LYS A 245 13.35 -23.54 -3.60
N LEU A 246 12.33 -24.28 -4.01
CA LEU A 246 12.16 -24.71 -5.40
C LEU A 246 11.11 -23.81 -6.05
N GLY A 247 11.56 -22.73 -6.69
CA GLY A 247 10.69 -21.84 -7.45
C GLY A 247 10.53 -22.28 -8.90
N MET A 248 9.54 -21.69 -9.58
CA MET A 248 9.19 -21.98 -10.98
C MET A 248 10.35 -21.76 -11.97
N ASP A 249 11.31 -20.91 -11.61
CA ASP A 249 12.44 -20.57 -12.47
C ASP A 249 13.49 -21.67 -12.53
N VAL A 250 13.52 -22.59 -11.56
CA VAL A 250 14.47 -23.71 -11.50
C VAL A 250 14.28 -24.68 -12.68
N PRO A 251 13.10 -25.30 -12.90
CA PRO A 251 12.89 -26.20 -14.03
C PRO A 251 13.00 -25.47 -15.38
N VAL A 252 12.54 -24.21 -15.47
CA VAL A 252 12.66 -23.37 -16.68
C VAL A 252 14.12 -23.14 -17.05
N SER A 253 14.94 -22.74 -16.08
CA SER A 253 16.37 -22.51 -16.29
C SER A 253 17.10 -23.79 -16.68
N LEU A 254 16.77 -24.90 -16.01
CA LEU A 254 17.33 -26.21 -16.33
C LEU A 254 16.99 -26.63 -17.76
N ALA A 255 15.74 -26.47 -18.19
CA ALA A 255 15.30 -26.80 -19.55
C ALA A 255 16.00 -25.94 -20.62
N ILE A 256 16.05 -24.62 -20.43
CA ILE A 256 16.72 -23.69 -21.37
C ILE A 256 18.21 -24.02 -21.51
N LEU A 257 18.91 -24.21 -20.39
CA LEU A 257 20.34 -24.52 -20.41
C LEU A 257 20.60 -25.90 -21.01
N ALA A 258 19.84 -26.92 -20.61
CA ALA A 258 19.98 -28.27 -21.14
C ALA A 258 19.76 -28.30 -22.66
N ALA A 259 18.68 -27.70 -23.15
CA ALA A 259 18.36 -27.63 -24.57
C ALA A 259 19.44 -26.87 -25.36
N PHE A 260 19.94 -25.75 -24.83
CA PHE A 260 20.99 -24.98 -25.46
C PHE A 260 22.31 -25.74 -25.55
N PHE A 261 22.79 -26.31 -24.44
CA PHE A 261 24.06 -27.03 -24.42
C PHE A 261 23.99 -28.31 -25.27
N ALA A 262 22.86 -29.02 -25.27
CA ALA A 262 22.65 -30.16 -26.15
C ALA A 262 22.69 -29.75 -27.63
N SER A 263 22.02 -28.65 -28.00
CA SER A 263 22.00 -28.13 -29.37
C SER A 263 23.37 -27.60 -29.80
N ALA A 264 24.10 -26.92 -28.91
CA ALA A 264 25.46 -26.47 -29.15
C ALA A 264 26.41 -27.66 -29.37
N TRP A 265 26.28 -28.70 -28.56
CA TRP A 265 27.05 -29.93 -28.71
C TRP A 265 26.77 -30.66 -30.03
N ALA A 266 25.50 -30.78 -30.41
CA ALA A 266 25.07 -31.36 -31.69
C ALA A 266 25.60 -30.53 -32.88
N THR A 267 25.66 -29.21 -32.73
CA THR A 267 26.24 -28.30 -33.75
C THR A 267 27.74 -28.50 -33.90
N ILE A 268 28.48 -28.61 -32.80
CA ILE A 268 29.94 -28.82 -32.82
C ILE A 268 30.29 -30.20 -33.40
N ARG A 269 29.54 -31.24 -33.05
CA ARG A 269 29.76 -32.60 -33.57
C ARG A 269 29.26 -32.81 -35.00
N GLY A 270 28.44 -31.90 -35.53
CA GLY A 270 27.79 -32.05 -36.83
C GLY A 270 26.81 -33.23 -36.88
N SER A 271 26.27 -33.66 -35.73
CA SER A 271 25.42 -34.85 -35.61
C SER A 271 24.34 -34.66 -34.55
N GLY A 272 23.15 -35.23 -34.75
CA GLY A 272 22.01 -35.11 -33.84
C GLY A 272 21.15 -33.88 -34.14
N GLU A 273 20.00 -33.76 -33.47
CA GLU A 273 19.03 -32.68 -33.67
C GLU A 273 19.36 -31.42 -32.85
N VAL A 274 18.99 -30.25 -33.37
CA VAL A 274 19.18 -28.95 -32.70
C VAL A 274 17.83 -28.31 -32.40
N TYR A 275 17.72 -27.66 -31.24
CA TYR A 275 16.46 -27.09 -30.73
C TYR A 275 16.63 -25.63 -30.29
N PHE A 276 17.47 -24.89 -31.01
CA PHE A 276 17.68 -23.46 -30.79
C PHE A 276 16.37 -22.65 -30.97
N ASP A 277 15.51 -23.09 -31.90
CA ASP A 277 14.17 -22.56 -32.11
C ASP A 277 13.32 -22.68 -30.85
N SER A 278 13.32 -23.85 -30.22
CA SER A 278 12.59 -24.12 -28.99
C SER A 278 13.10 -23.26 -27.84
N VAL A 279 14.43 -23.12 -27.71
CA VAL A 279 15.05 -22.26 -26.68
C VAL A 279 14.65 -20.80 -26.82
N THR A 280 14.76 -20.25 -28.04
CA THR A 280 14.46 -18.84 -28.32
C THR A 280 12.96 -18.55 -28.22
N MET A 281 12.12 -19.43 -28.77
CA MET A 281 10.67 -19.36 -28.68
C MET A 281 10.17 -19.43 -27.24
N PHE A 282 10.66 -20.40 -26.46
CA PHE A 282 10.29 -20.54 -25.06
C PHE A 282 10.69 -19.31 -24.24
N THR A 283 11.91 -18.79 -24.45
CA THR A 283 12.39 -17.56 -23.80
C THR A 283 11.50 -16.36 -24.15
N PHE A 284 11.12 -16.21 -25.43
CA PHE A 284 10.27 -15.11 -25.89
C PHE A 284 8.86 -15.16 -25.30
N PHE A 285 8.18 -16.32 -25.36
CA PHE A 285 6.82 -16.45 -24.84
C PHE A 285 6.78 -16.31 -23.32
N LEU A 286 7.76 -16.86 -22.61
CA LEU A 286 7.80 -16.76 -21.15
C LEU A 286 8.09 -15.33 -20.69
N LEU A 287 9.00 -14.61 -21.37
CA LEU A 287 9.22 -13.17 -21.13
C LEU A 287 7.98 -12.33 -21.44
N SER A 288 7.31 -12.61 -22.56
CA SER A 288 6.10 -11.90 -22.96
C SER A 288 4.97 -12.14 -21.96
N GLY A 289 4.77 -13.38 -21.52
CA GLY A 289 3.84 -13.73 -20.45
C GLY A 289 4.13 -12.96 -19.15
N ARG A 290 5.40 -12.93 -18.73
CA ARG A 290 5.83 -12.14 -17.55
C ARG A 290 5.62 -10.64 -17.71
N PHE A 291 5.79 -10.11 -18.92
CA PHE A 291 5.55 -8.69 -19.18
C PHE A 291 4.07 -8.34 -19.14
N LEU A 292 3.21 -9.19 -19.71
CA LEU A 292 1.76 -9.03 -19.61
C LEU A 292 1.30 -9.13 -18.15
N GLU A 293 1.85 -10.10 -17.41
CA GLU A 293 1.65 -10.28 -15.99
C GLU A 293 2.04 -9.04 -15.17
N MET A 294 3.26 -8.52 -15.37
CA MET A 294 3.76 -7.33 -14.69
C MET A 294 2.88 -6.12 -15.04
N SER A 295 2.53 -5.95 -16.31
CA SER A 295 1.70 -4.84 -16.78
C SER A 295 0.28 -4.90 -16.19
N ALA A 296 -0.33 -6.09 -16.11
CA ALA A 296 -1.64 -6.28 -15.49
C ALA A 296 -1.61 -5.94 -14.00
N ARG A 297 -0.56 -6.36 -13.28
CA ARG A 297 -0.38 -6.04 -11.86
C ARG A 297 -0.16 -4.54 -11.63
N HIS A 298 0.65 -3.87 -12.44
CA HIS A 298 0.83 -2.41 -12.34
C HIS A 298 -0.45 -1.65 -12.65
N GLN A 299 -1.17 -2.03 -13.71
CA GLN A 299 -2.42 -1.35 -14.09
C GLN A 299 -3.45 -1.41 -12.96
N ALA A 300 -3.52 -2.55 -12.27
CA ALA A 300 -4.44 -2.76 -11.18
C ALA A 300 -4.02 -2.05 -9.86
N GLY A 301 -2.75 -1.68 -9.70
CA GLY A 301 -2.23 -0.91 -8.56
C GLY A 301 -2.25 0.62 -8.73
N ARG A 302 -2.61 1.14 -9.91
CA ARG A 302 -2.57 2.60 -10.22
C ARG A 302 -3.64 3.44 -9.52
N VAL A 303 -4.70 2.83 -9.01
CA VAL A 303 -5.85 3.57 -8.47
C VAL A 303 -5.46 4.36 -7.21
N ALA A 304 -4.57 3.80 -6.38
CA ALA A 304 -4.04 4.51 -5.21
C ALA A 304 -3.19 5.73 -5.60
N ASP A 305 -2.34 5.61 -6.63
CA ASP A 305 -1.47 6.70 -7.09
C ASP A 305 -2.27 7.83 -7.78
N GLU A 306 -3.39 7.51 -8.43
CA GLU A 306 -4.28 8.49 -9.06
C GLU A 306 -4.98 9.38 -8.04
N LEU A 307 -5.31 8.86 -6.85
CA LEU A 307 -5.88 9.64 -5.75
C LEU A 307 -4.90 10.72 -5.25
N VAL A 308 -3.62 10.38 -5.09
CA VAL A 308 -2.58 11.35 -4.66
C VAL A 308 -2.41 12.48 -5.68
N ARG A 309 -2.61 12.22 -6.98
CA ARG A 309 -2.53 13.24 -8.05
C ARG A 309 -3.66 14.25 -8.02
N LEU A 310 -4.72 14.01 -7.24
CA LEU A 310 -5.81 14.97 -7.07
C LEU A 310 -5.38 16.16 -6.23
N MET A 311 -4.32 16.03 -5.43
CA MET A 311 -3.82 17.15 -4.63
C MET A 311 -3.15 18.20 -5.53
N PRO A 312 -3.60 19.47 -5.48
CA PRO A 312 -2.95 20.53 -6.22
C PRO A 312 -1.54 20.78 -5.67
N ALA A 313 -0.59 21.11 -6.55
CA ALA A 313 0.78 21.44 -6.12
C ALA A 313 0.84 22.79 -5.37
N THR A 314 -0.12 23.67 -5.62
CA THR A 314 -0.17 25.04 -5.09
C THR A 314 -1.56 25.39 -4.57
N ALA A 315 -1.62 26.31 -3.60
CA ALA A 315 -2.84 26.84 -3.02
C ALA A 315 -2.81 28.38 -2.98
N HIS A 316 -3.98 29.00 -3.06
CA HIS A 316 -4.17 30.45 -2.98
C HIS A 316 -4.50 30.84 -1.54
N ARG A 317 -3.50 31.15 -0.73
CA ARG A 317 -3.68 31.56 0.67
C ARG A 317 -4.07 33.03 0.76
N LEU A 318 -5.10 33.34 1.54
CA LEU A 318 -5.50 34.70 1.90
C LEU A 318 -4.63 35.18 3.07
N GLY A 319 -3.64 36.02 2.76
CA GLY A 319 -2.81 36.70 3.73
C GLY A 319 -3.34 38.08 4.10
N LYS A 320 -2.66 38.76 5.03
CA LYS A 320 -3.04 40.11 5.49
C LYS A 320 -2.98 41.18 4.37
N ASN A 321 -2.23 40.92 3.30
CA ASN A 321 -1.98 41.87 2.20
C ASN A 321 -2.64 41.45 0.87
N GLY A 322 -3.45 40.38 0.85
CA GLY A 322 -4.07 39.87 -0.37
C GLY A 322 -3.92 38.35 -0.53
N ILE A 323 -3.98 37.88 -1.78
CA ILE A 323 -3.91 36.45 -2.12
C ILE A 323 -2.47 36.10 -2.52
N ASP A 324 -1.85 35.20 -1.77
CA ASP A 324 -0.52 34.64 -2.04
C ASP A 324 -0.64 33.22 -2.60
N VAL A 325 0.15 32.88 -3.61
CA VAL A 325 0.23 31.50 -4.13
C VAL A 325 1.39 30.79 -3.43
N VAL A 326 1.07 29.74 -2.68
CA VAL A 326 2.04 28.94 -1.90
C VAL A 326 1.99 27.48 -2.32
N PRO A 327 3.06 26.68 -2.14
CA PRO A 327 2.99 25.23 -2.27
C PRO A 327 1.94 24.67 -1.31
N ALA A 328 1.13 23.71 -1.75
CA ALA A 328 0.05 23.15 -0.92
C ALA A 328 0.58 22.47 0.38
N GLY A 329 1.81 21.95 0.33
CA GLY A 329 2.49 21.39 1.51
C GLY A 329 2.95 22.41 2.56
N GLU A 330 2.90 23.72 2.26
CA GLU A 330 3.24 24.80 3.21
C GLU A 330 2.00 25.35 3.94
N LEU A 331 0.80 24.84 3.62
CA LEU A 331 -0.43 25.22 4.33
C LEU A 331 -0.38 24.76 5.78
N VAL A 332 -0.86 25.62 6.68
CA VAL A 332 -1.03 25.29 8.10
C VAL A 332 -2.51 25.31 8.50
N VAL A 333 -2.86 24.56 9.54
CA VAL A 333 -4.20 24.60 10.12
C VAL A 333 -4.55 26.03 10.53
N GLY A 334 -5.74 26.49 10.13
CA GLY A 334 -6.21 27.85 10.33
C GLY A 334 -5.93 28.81 9.17
N ASP A 335 -5.10 28.43 8.18
CA ASP A 335 -4.96 29.22 6.95
C ASP A 335 -6.31 29.31 6.22
N GLN A 336 -6.61 30.48 5.65
CA GLN A 336 -7.75 30.65 4.75
C GLN A 336 -7.27 30.56 3.32
N VAL A 337 -7.89 29.69 2.52
CA VAL A 337 -7.57 29.49 1.12
C VAL A 337 -8.76 29.87 0.24
N LEU A 338 -8.49 30.64 -0.81
CA LEU A 338 -9.46 30.96 -1.84
C LEU A 338 -9.43 29.88 -2.91
N VAL A 339 -10.54 29.15 -3.08
CA VAL A 339 -10.69 28.13 -4.12
C VAL A 339 -11.60 28.67 -5.20
N LYS A 340 -11.08 28.90 -6.41
CA LYS A 340 -11.87 29.44 -7.52
C LYS A 340 -12.74 28.36 -8.18
N PRO A 341 -13.76 28.75 -8.98
CA PRO A 341 -14.52 27.80 -9.79
C PRO A 341 -13.59 27.00 -10.71
N GLY A 342 -13.74 25.68 -10.71
CA GLY A 342 -12.93 24.72 -11.46
C GLY A 342 -11.62 24.32 -10.76
N GLU A 343 -11.25 24.93 -9.63
CA GLU A 343 -10.06 24.55 -8.87
C GLU A 343 -10.36 23.42 -7.87
N THR A 344 -9.33 22.63 -7.60
CA THR A 344 -9.35 21.58 -6.59
C THR A 344 -9.10 22.17 -5.21
N ILE A 345 -9.88 21.72 -4.23
CA ILE A 345 -9.72 22.11 -2.82
C ILE A 345 -8.41 21.52 -2.30
N PRO A 346 -7.47 22.33 -1.79
CA PRO A 346 -6.10 21.89 -1.50
C PRO A 346 -5.93 21.14 -0.17
N ALA A 347 -6.89 21.24 0.75
CA ALA A 347 -6.83 20.63 2.07
C ALA A 347 -8.25 20.49 2.65
N ASP A 348 -8.43 19.62 3.63
CA ASP A 348 -9.72 19.49 4.32
C ASP A 348 -9.96 20.71 5.20
N GLY A 349 -11.21 21.18 5.22
CA GLY A 349 -11.54 22.38 5.95
C GLY A 349 -13.01 22.69 5.98
N LYS A 350 -13.32 23.92 6.42
CA LYS A 350 -14.68 24.43 6.56
C LYS A 350 -14.87 25.68 5.72
N ILE A 351 -16.00 25.79 5.03
CA ILE A 351 -16.32 27.00 4.26
C ILE A 351 -16.61 28.13 5.24
N VAL A 352 -15.87 29.24 5.10
CA VAL A 352 -16.12 30.47 5.87
C VAL A 352 -16.87 31.52 5.04
N GLU A 353 -16.73 31.48 3.71
CA GLU A 353 -17.40 32.41 2.80
C GLU A 353 -17.67 31.77 1.44
N GLY A 354 -18.80 32.11 0.83
CA GLY A 354 -19.22 31.62 -0.49
C GLY A 354 -20.20 30.44 -0.43
N VAL A 355 -20.97 30.28 -1.51
CA VAL A 355 -21.90 29.16 -1.71
C VAL A 355 -21.64 28.61 -3.11
N SER A 356 -21.37 27.31 -3.21
CA SER A 356 -21.05 26.66 -4.48
C SER A 356 -21.44 25.19 -4.45
N SER A 357 -21.48 24.56 -5.62
CA SER A 357 -21.53 23.11 -5.71
C SER A 357 -20.11 22.53 -5.74
N VAL A 358 -19.91 21.50 -4.91
CA VAL A 358 -18.64 20.78 -4.77
C VAL A 358 -18.81 19.39 -5.32
N ASP A 359 -17.95 19.02 -6.27
CA ASP A 359 -17.91 17.69 -6.84
C ASP A 359 -16.97 16.80 -6.02
N GLU A 360 -17.57 15.87 -5.28
CA GLU A 360 -16.90 14.86 -4.46
C GLU A 360 -16.95 13.47 -5.11
N SER A 361 -17.34 13.36 -6.39
CA SER A 361 -17.60 12.10 -7.08
C SER A 361 -16.43 11.12 -7.08
N LEU A 362 -15.20 11.63 -7.03
CA LEU A 362 -13.98 10.81 -6.95
C LEU A 362 -13.76 10.16 -5.58
N LEU A 363 -14.37 10.71 -4.53
CA LEU A 363 -14.25 10.23 -3.14
C LEU A 363 -15.50 9.45 -2.70
N THR A 364 -16.69 9.96 -3.03
CA THR A 364 -17.97 9.38 -2.60
C THR A 364 -18.58 8.45 -3.64
N GLY A 365 -18.15 8.53 -4.90
CA GLY A 365 -18.78 7.84 -6.03
C GLY A 365 -20.11 8.44 -6.47
N GLU A 366 -20.58 9.51 -5.83
CA GLU A 366 -21.83 10.18 -6.18
C GLU A 366 -21.63 11.14 -7.35
N SER A 367 -22.39 10.96 -8.43
CA SER A 367 -22.22 11.70 -9.68
C SER A 367 -22.75 13.14 -9.66
N LEU A 368 -23.50 13.54 -8.62
CA LEU A 368 -24.14 14.85 -8.54
C LEU A 368 -23.35 15.76 -7.57
N PRO A 369 -22.93 16.95 -8.01
CA PRO A 369 -22.29 17.93 -7.14
C PRO A 369 -23.17 18.30 -5.94
N LEU A 370 -22.59 18.27 -4.75
CA LEU A 370 -23.26 18.60 -3.51
C LEU A 370 -23.21 20.11 -3.29
N LYS A 371 -24.35 20.71 -2.97
CA LYS A 371 -24.40 22.14 -2.61
C LYS A 371 -23.75 22.31 -1.24
N ARG A 372 -22.82 23.27 -1.13
CA ARG A 372 -22.13 23.62 0.12
C ARG A 372 -22.25 25.11 0.43
N GLU A 373 -22.38 25.43 1.70
CA GLU A 373 -22.54 26.79 2.23
C GLU A 373 -21.62 27.08 3.43
N PRO A 374 -21.49 28.35 3.88
CA PRO A 374 -20.65 28.68 5.01
C PRO A 374 -21.08 27.90 6.26
N GLY A 375 -20.15 27.20 6.88
CA GLY A 375 -20.47 26.23 7.93
C GLY A 375 -20.22 24.78 7.54
N ASP A 376 -20.26 24.46 6.25
CA ASP A 376 -20.08 23.08 5.80
C ASP A 376 -18.62 22.66 5.74
N ALA A 377 -18.37 21.39 6.05
CA ALA A 377 -17.09 20.74 5.84
C ALA A 377 -16.89 20.43 4.34
N VAL A 378 -15.65 20.59 3.87
CA VAL A 378 -15.21 20.25 2.52
C VAL A 378 -13.94 19.41 2.58
N ILE A 379 -13.83 18.50 1.63
CA ILE A 379 -12.74 17.52 1.57
C ILE A 379 -11.71 17.96 0.53
N GLY A 380 -10.42 17.85 0.87
CA GLY A 380 -9.31 18.07 -0.04
C GLY A 380 -9.32 17.07 -1.19
N GLY A 381 -9.04 17.55 -2.40
CA GLY A 381 -9.14 16.77 -3.64
C GLY A 381 -10.50 16.91 -4.36
N SER A 382 -11.54 17.42 -3.68
CA SER A 382 -12.82 17.74 -4.30
C SER A 382 -12.72 18.98 -5.19
N VAL A 383 -13.58 19.06 -6.21
CA VAL A 383 -13.52 20.16 -7.20
C VAL A 383 -14.64 21.15 -6.97
N ASN A 384 -14.28 22.42 -6.80
CA ASN A 384 -15.26 23.51 -6.75
C ASN A 384 -15.82 23.78 -8.17
N ARG A 385 -17.14 23.93 -8.34
CA ARG A 385 -17.75 24.02 -9.68
C ARG A 385 -18.24 25.42 -10.07
N GLU A 386 -18.98 26.11 -9.20
CA GLU A 386 -19.79 27.26 -9.61
C GLU A 386 -19.20 28.61 -9.18
N SER A 387 -18.97 28.80 -7.88
CA SER A 387 -18.62 30.08 -7.28
C SER A 387 -17.35 29.97 -6.44
N PRO A 388 -16.55 31.04 -6.27
CA PRO A 388 -15.39 31.00 -5.41
C PRO A 388 -15.79 30.70 -3.96
N LEU A 389 -15.00 29.87 -3.30
CA LEU A 389 -15.16 29.52 -1.89
C LEU A 389 -13.93 29.97 -1.11
N THR A 390 -14.15 30.53 0.08
CA THR A 390 -13.09 30.71 1.07
C THR A 390 -13.19 29.57 2.07
N VAL A 391 -12.14 28.74 2.13
CA VAL A 391 -12.08 27.56 2.99
C VAL A 391 -11.04 27.80 4.07
N GLN A 392 -11.41 27.63 5.33
CA GLN A 392 -10.46 27.60 6.43
C GLN A 392 -9.95 26.17 6.60
N VAL A 393 -8.63 26.00 6.52
CA VAL A 393 -7.97 24.70 6.61
C VAL A 393 -8.10 24.15 8.03
N GLU A 394 -8.63 22.94 8.18
CA GLU A 394 -8.76 22.24 9.46
C GLU A 394 -7.78 21.07 9.57
N LYS A 395 -7.50 20.37 8.45
CA LYS A 395 -6.56 19.25 8.41
C LYS A 395 -5.66 19.35 7.17
N ILE A 396 -4.39 19.01 7.33
CA ILE A 396 -3.37 19.12 6.29
C ILE A 396 -2.59 17.81 6.15
N GLY A 397 -1.93 17.64 5.00
CA GLY A 397 -1.00 16.55 4.76
C GLY A 397 -1.61 15.18 5.08
N SER A 398 -1.01 14.48 6.04
CA SER A 398 -1.41 13.15 6.47
C SER A 398 -2.77 13.08 7.18
N ASP A 399 -3.28 14.18 7.71
CA ASP A 399 -4.53 14.17 8.49
C ASP A 399 -5.77 14.34 7.63
N THR A 400 -5.58 14.55 6.32
CA THR A 400 -6.67 14.66 5.35
C THR A 400 -7.37 13.32 5.10
N VAL A 401 -8.65 13.38 4.74
CA VAL A 401 -9.45 12.21 4.35
C VAL A 401 -8.80 11.47 3.18
N LEU A 402 -8.31 12.21 2.17
CA LEU A 402 -7.63 11.60 1.03
C LEU A 402 -6.36 10.85 1.43
N ALA A 403 -5.54 11.42 2.33
CA ALA A 403 -4.36 10.73 2.85
C ALA A 403 -4.72 9.48 3.67
N ALA A 404 -5.80 9.53 4.45
CA ALA A 404 -6.33 8.36 5.16
C ALA A 404 -6.79 7.26 4.20
N ILE A 405 -7.54 7.60 3.14
CA ILE A 405 -7.95 6.67 2.09
C ILE A 405 -6.73 6.05 1.40
N SER A 406 -5.74 6.87 1.02
CA SER A 406 -4.49 6.39 0.40
C SER A 406 -3.78 5.39 1.30
N ARG A 407 -3.65 5.66 2.61
CA ARG A 407 -3.06 4.73 3.57
C ARG A 407 -3.81 3.41 3.66
N LEU A 408 -5.14 3.47 3.72
CA LEU A 408 -5.97 2.26 3.78
C LEU A 408 -5.79 1.40 2.52
N LEU A 409 -5.75 2.02 1.35
CA LEU A 409 -5.47 1.34 0.08
C LEU A 409 -4.06 0.76 0.04
N GLU A 410 -3.07 1.49 0.51
CA GLU A 410 -1.68 1.01 0.56
C GLU A 410 -1.52 -0.19 1.48
N ARG A 411 -2.15 -0.15 2.66
CA ARG A 411 -2.17 -1.26 3.60
C ARG A 411 -2.81 -2.49 2.97
N ALA A 412 -3.92 -2.31 2.25
CA ALA A 412 -4.60 -3.39 1.54
C ALA A 412 -3.74 -4.02 0.45
N HIS A 413 -2.99 -3.20 -0.29
CA HIS A 413 -2.07 -3.69 -1.33
C HIS A 413 -0.83 -4.37 -0.75
N ALA A 414 -0.35 -3.95 0.41
CA ALA A 414 0.86 -4.48 1.05
C ALA A 414 0.67 -5.90 1.61
N GLU A 415 -0.54 -6.25 2.06
CA GLU A 415 -0.83 -7.58 2.57
C GLU A 415 -0.95 -8.62 1.45
N LYS A 416 -0.18 -9.71 1.57
CA LYS A 416 -0.36 -10.88 0.69
C LYS A 416 -1.58 -11.68 1.14
N PRO A 417 -2.56 -11.94 0.26
CA PRO A 417 -3.69 -12.80 0.58
C PRO A 417 -3.22 -14.23 0.87
N ALA A 418 -3.83 -14.89 1.86
CA ALA A 418 -3.48 -16.25 2.26
C ALA A 418 -3.60 -17.25 1.09
N ILE A 419 -4.57 -17.05 0.18
CA ILE A 419 -4.72 -17.89 -1.00
C ILE A 419 -3.56 -17.75 -2.00
N ALA A 420 -2.95 -16.56 -2.10
CA ALA A 420 -1.77 -16.34 -2.94
C ALA A 420 -0.52 -17.02 -2.33
N GLU A 421 -0.42 -17.05 -1.00
CA GLU A 421 0.63 -17.81 -0.31
C GLU A 421 0.45 -19.32 -0.45
N LEU A 422 -0.80 -19.79 -0.35
CA LEU A 422 -1.15 -21.19 -0.57
C LEU A 422 -0.82 -21.61 -2.00
N ALA A 423 -1.21 -20.83 -3.01
CA ALA A 423 -0.88 -21.08 -4.41
C ALA A 423 0.63 -21.19 -4.63
N ASN A 424 1.43 -20.30 -4.04
CA ASN A 424 2.89 -20.36 -4.10
C ASN A 424 3.46 -21.60 -3.40
N ARG A 425 2.89 -22.01 -2.26
CA ARG A 425 3.30 -23.23 -1.55
C ARG A 425 3.00 -24.48 -2.37
N VAL A 426 1.82 -24.56 -2.96
CA VAL A 426 1.41 -25.65 -3.86
C VAL A 426 2.31 -25.70 -5.09
N ALA A 427 2.63 -24.55 -5.69
CA ALA A 427 3.57 -24.47 -6.82
C ALA A 427 4.96 -25.03 -6.46
N GLY A 428 5.47 -24.75 -5.26
CA GLY A 428 6.74 -25.31 -4.79
C GLY A 428 6.73 -26.84 -4.68
N TRP A 429 5.67 -27.41 -4.10
CA TRP A 429 5.49 -28.87 -4.03
C TRP A 429 5.33 -29.49 -5.42
N PHE A 430 4.62 -28.81 -6.32
CA PHE A 430 4.45 -29.23 -7.70
C PHE A 430 5.80 -29.26 -8.45
N VAL A 431 6.65 -28.24 -8.27
CA VAL A 431 8.00 -28.21 -8.86
C VAL A 431 8.86 -29.34 -8.30
N LEU A 432 8.80 -29.61 -7.00
CA LEU A 432 9.51 -30.74 -6.41
C LEU A 432 9.06 -32.07 -7.02
N ALA A 433 7.74 -32.30 -7.10
CA ALA A 433 7.17 -33.49 -7.72
C ALA A 433 7.60 -33.60 -9.20
N LEU A 434 7.56 -32.50 -9.95
CA LEU A 434 8.02 -32.44 -11.34
C LEU A 434 9.49 -32.85 -11.47
N LEU A 435 10.39 -32.35 -10.61
CA LEU A 435 11.81 -32.70 -10.66
C LEU A 435 12.04 -34.18 -10.33
N ILE A 436 11.30 -34.74 -9.37
CA ILE A 436 11.33 -36.17 -9.04
C ILE A 436 10.85 -36.99 -10.23
N ILE A 437 9.72 -36.62 -10.84
CA ILE A 437 9.16 -37.30 -12.01
C ILE A 437 10.11 -37.20 -13.21
N ALA A 438 10.67 -36.03 -13.49
CA ALA A 438 11.63 -35.82 -14.58
C ALA A 438 12.88 -36.71 -14.39
N THR A 439 13.35 -36.85 -13.14
CA THR A 439 14.45 -37.75 -12.78
C THR A 439 14.06 -39.21 -12.97
N ALA A 440 12.88 -39.62 -12.51
CA ALA A 440 12.38 -40.98 -12.68
C ALA A 440 12.20 -41.35 -14.17
N VAL A 441 11.67 -40.43 -14.97
CA VAL A 441 11.52 -40.58 -16.44
C VAL A 441 12.89 -40.74 -17.09
N TYR A 442 13.89 -39.94 -16.69
CA TYR A 442 15.25 -40.08 -17.20
C TYR A 442 15.82 -41.47 -16.90
N LEU A 443 15.71 -41.92 -15.65
CA LEU A 443 16.22 -43.22 -15.20
C LEU A 443 15.51 -44.39 -15.89
N TYR A 444 14.19 -44.29 -16.10
CA TYR A 444 13.40 -45.31 -16.78
C TYR A 444 13.77 -45.47 -18.25
N TRP A 445 14.03 -44.36 -18.95
CA TRP A 445 14.40 -44.39 -20.37
C TRP A 445 15.90 -44.58 -20.61
N LEU A 446 16.74 -44.48 -19.58
CA LEU A 446 18.19 -44.66 -19.66
C LEU A 446 18.61 -45.98 -20.35
N PRO A 447 17.96 -47.14 -20.09
CA PRO A 447 18.28 -48.39 -20.79
C PRO A 447 18.01 -48.37 -22.29
N SER A 448 17.12 -47.48 -22.76
CA SER A 448 16.83 -47.30 -24.20
C SER A 448 17.79 -46.33 -24.90
N GLY A 449 18.78 -45.78 -24.18
CA GLY A 449 19.78 -44.85 -24.69
C GLY A 449 19.67 -43.46 -24.04
N ALA A 450 20.84 -42.91 -23.66
CA ALA A 450 20.93 -41.62 -22.96
C ALA A 450 20.37 -40.44 -23.78
N GLU A 451 20.50 -40.48 -25.10
CA GLU A 451 19.96 -39.45 -26.00
C GLU A 451 18.42 -39.43 -25.96
N LYS A 452 17.78 -40.60 -26.07
CA LYS A 452 16.32 -40.72 -25.99
C LYS A 452 15.79 -40.31 -24.63
N ALA A 453 16.46 -40.75 -23.55
CA ALA A 453 16.10 -40.38 -22.19
C ALA A 453 16.17 -38.86 -21.98
N PHE A 454 17.24 -38.22 -22.48
CA PHE A 454 17.42 -36.78 -22.39
C PHE A 454 16.27 -35.99 -23.05
N TRP A 455 15.92 -36.30 -24.30
CA TRP A 455 14.86 -35.58 -25.02
C TRP A 455 13.47 -35.77 -24.41
N ILE A 456 13.17 -36.96 -23.89
CA ILE A 456 11.91 -37.22 -23.19
C ILE A 456 11.86 -36.42 -21.87
N THR A 457 12.92 -36.45 -21.07
CA THR A 457 12.99 -35.68 -19.82
C THR A 457 12.93 -34.17 -20.07
N LEU A 458 13.61 -33.67 -21.09
CA LEU A 458 13.54 -32.28 -21.49
C LEU A 458 12.10 -31.87 -21.87
N SER A 459 11.40 -32.73 -22.62
CA SER A 459 10.00 -32.49 -23.01
C SER A 459 9.09 -32.38 -21.78
N VAL A 460 9.28 -33.23 -20.77
CA VAL A 460 8.57 -33.16 -19.49
C VAL A 460 8.87 -31.85 -18.76
N LEU A 461 10.15 -31.45 -18.68
CA LEU A 461 10.52 -30.19 -18.00
C LEU A 461 9.92 -28.95 -18.69
N VAL A 462 9.84 -28.95 -20.03
CA VAL A 462 9.32 -27.82 -20.80
C VAL A 462 7.79 -27.73 -20.74
N ILE A 463 7.08 -28.84 -20.90
CA ILE A 463 5.60 -28.84 -21.00
C ILE A 463 4.92 -28.51 -19.67
N THR A 464 5.56 -28.81 -18.55
CA THR A 464 4.95 -28.74 -17.22
C THR A 464 5.14 -27.38 -16.52
N CYS A 465 5.39 -26.26 -17.23
CA CYS A 465 5.51 -24.97 -16.54
C CYS A 465 4.20 -24.61 -15.82
N PRO A 466 4.18 -24.45 -14.48
CA PRO A 466 2.99 -24.03 -13.73
C PRO A 466 2.76 -22.50 -13.84
N CYS A 467 3.29 -21.87 -14.89
CA CYS A 467 3.33 -20.43 -15.10
C CYS A 467 1.96 -19.76 -14.91
N ALA A 468 0.87 -20.36 -15.40
CA ALA A 468 -0.47 -19.80 -15.28
C ALA A 468 -1.07 -19.93 -13.86
N LEU A 469 -0.72 -21.00 -13.14
CA LEU A 469 -1.27 -21.31 -11.82
C LEU A 469 -0.80 -20.31 -10.75
N SER A 470 0.48 -19.92 -10.77
CA SER A 470 1.04 -18.94 -9.81
C SER A 470 0.53 -17.51 -10.02
N LEU A 471 -0.19 -17.28 -11.11
CA LEU A 471 -0.41 -15.96 -11.70
C LEU A 471 -1.88 -15.55 -11.68
N ALA A 472 -2.79 -16.53 -11.80
CA ALA A 472 -4.22 -16.32 -11.84
C ALA A 472 -4.72 -15.55 -10.60
N THR A 473 -4.29 -15.98 -9.41
CA THR A 473 -4.77 -15.46 -8.14
C THR A 473 -4.37 -13.99 -7.88
N PRO A 474 -3.08 -13.58 -7.96
CA PRO A 474 -2.72 -12.19 -7.71
C PRO A 474 -3.36 -11.21 -8.71
N VAL A 475 -3.49 -11.61 -9.99
CA VAL A 475 -4.11 -10.78 -11.02
C VAL A 475 -5.60 -10.60 -10.74
N ALA A 476 -6.32 -11.67 -10.40
CA ALA A 476 -7.73 -11.60 -10.06
C ALA A 476 -7.99 -10.68 -8.85
N ILE A 477 -7.20 -10.82 -7.78
CA ILE A 477 -7.37 -10.02 -6.55
C ILE A 477 -7.05 -8.54 -6.80
N THR A 478 -5.97 -8.24 -7.52
CA THR A 478 -5.61 -6.84 -7.82
C THR A 478 -6.68 -6.20 -8.72
N ALA A 479 -7.18 -6.92 -9.73
CA ALA A 479 -8.25 -6.43 -10.60
C ALA A 479 -9.57 -6.23 -9.85
N ALA A 480 -9.96 -7.17 -8.97
CA ALA A 480 -11.15 -7.04 -8.14
C ALA A 480 -11.06 -5.84 -7.19
N THR A 481 -9.91 -5.66 -6.53
CA THR A 481 -9.65 -4.51 -5.65
C THR A 481 -9.79 -3.19 -6.42
N GLY A 482 -9.13 -3.07 -7.57
CA GLY A 482 -9.24 -1.85 -8.40
C GLY A 482 -10.65 -1.59 -8.93
N ALA A 483 -11.44 -2.64 -9.19
CA ALA A 483 -12.85 -2.49 -9.59
C ALA A 483 -13.73 -2.02 -8.43
N LEU A 484 -13.53 -2.57 -7.22
CA LEU A 484 -14.28 -2.20 -6.02
C LEU A 484 -13.97 -0.78 -5.57
N THR A 485 -12.71 -0.34 -5.64
CA THR A 485 -12.33 1.04 -5.33
C THR A 485 -13.07 2.04 -6.22
N LYS A 486 -13.26 1.72 -7.51
CA LYS A 486 -14.04 2.57 -8.44
C LYS A 486 -15.53 2.63 -8.10
N LEU A 487 -16.04 1.69 -7.30
CA LEU A 487 -17.40 1.65 -6.78
C LEU A 487 -17.49 2.26 -5.37
N GLY A 488 -16.42 2.88 -4.86
CA GLY A 488 -16.38 3.42 -3.49
C GLY A 488 -16.18 2.36 -2.40
N VAL A 489 -15.89 1.11 -2.77
CA VAL A 489 -15.66 0.01 -1.82
C VAL A 489 -14.16 -0.18 -1.61
N LEU A 490 -13.68 0.19 -0.43
CA LEU A 490 -12.28 0.06 -0.05
C LEU A 490 -12.05 -1.27 0.69
N THR A 491 -11.33 -2.20 0.05
CA THR A 491 -10.80 -3.37 0.75
C THR A 491 -9.58 -2.93 1.55
N THR A 492 -9.53 -3.21 2.84
CA THR A 492 -8.41 -2.83 3.72
C THR A 492 -7.42 -3.96 3.98
N ARG A 493 -7.81 -5.20 3.64
CA ARG A 493 -7.04 -6.43 3.89
C ARG A 493 -7.14 -7.38 2.71
N GLY A 494 -6.05 -8.07 2.41
CA GLY A 494 -5.96 -8.96 1.24
C GLY A 494 -6.95 -10.15 1.28
N HIS A 495 -7.32 -10.61 2.47
CA HIS A 495 -8.28 -11.72 2.67
C HIS A 495 -9.75 -11.25 2.73
N ALA A 496 -10.02 -9.95 2.79
CA ALA A 496 -11.38 -9.45 2.97
C ALA A 496 -12.33 -9.91 1.85
N LEU A 497 -11.83 -9.99 0.61
CA LEU A 497 -12.61 -10.49 -0.53
C LEU A 497 -12.92 -11.97 -0.44
N GLU A 498 -11.98 -12.77 0.08
CA GLU A 498 -12.19 -14.21 0.29
C GLU A 498 -13.24 -14.42 1.39
N THR A 499 -13.11 -13.70 2.50
CA THR A 499 -14.05 -13.75 3.61
C THR A 499 -15.44 -13.29 3.15
N LEU A 500 -15.52 -12.18 2.41
CA LEU A 500 -16.79 -11.66 1.89
C LEU A 500 -17.47 -12.67 0.96
N ALA A 501 -16.71 -13.34 0.08
CA ALA A 501 -17.24 -14.37 -0.81
C ALA A 501 -17.75 -15.63 -0.08
N ALA A 502 -17.23 -15.90 1.12
CA ALA A 502 -17.65 -17.03 1.96
C ALA A 502 -18.64 -16.63 3.06
N THR A 503 -19.10 -15.38 3.10
CA THR A 503 -19.96 -14.86 4.16
C THR A 503 -21.37 -15.43 4.04
N THR A 504 -21.87 -15.98 5.14
CA THR A 504 -23.25 -16.48 5.27
C THR A 504 -24.16 -15.52 6.02
N ASP A 505 -23.57 -14.72 6.91
CA ASP A 505 -24.27 -13.85 7.84
C ASP A 505 -23.67 -12.45 7.77
N ILE A 506 -24.53 -11.44 7.63
CA ILE A 506 -24.13 -10.03 7.73
C ILE A 506 -24.83 -9.43 8.93
N ILE A 507 -24.03 -8.87 9.83
CA ILE A 507 -24.52 -8.14 10.99
C ILE A 507 -24.36 -6.65 10.72
N PHE A 508 -25.46 -5.92 10.68
CA PHE A 508 -25.46 -4.47 10.60
C PHE A 508 -25.45 -3.86 11.99
N ASP A 509 -24.65 -2.82 12.16
CA ASP A 509 -24.93 -1.80 13.18
C ASP A 509 -26.15 -0.99 12.74
N LYS A 510 -26.91 -0.44 13.69
CA LYS A 510 -28.06 0.38 13.34
C LYS A 510 -27.61 1.79 12.95
N THR A 511 -27.01 2.48 13.91
CA THR A 511 -26.74 3.92 13.86
C THR A 511 -25.62 4.21 12.89
N GLY A 512 -25.85 5.12 11.94
CA GLY A 512 -24.86 5.52 10.92
C GLY A 512 -24.66 4.50 9.78
N THR A 513 -25.13 3.26 9.94
CA THR A 513 -25.06 2.21 8.91
C THR A 513 -26.40 2.04 8.18
N LEU A 514 -27.45 1.59 8.88
CA LEU A 514 -28.79 1.48 8.29
C LEU A 514 -29.56 2.80 8.32
N THR A 515 -29.12 3.70 9.20
CA THR A 515 -29.67 5.03 9.40
C THR A 515 -28.62 6.10 9.11
N HIS A 516 -29.02 7.37 9.12
CA HIS A 516 -28.10 8.49 8.86
C HIS A 516 -27.16 8.78 10.05
N GLY A 517 -27.53 8.36 11.27
CA GLY A 517 -26.77 8.68 12.48
C GLY A 517 -27.05 10.08 13.01
N GLU A 518 -28.09 10.74 12.48
CA GLU A 518 -28.48 12.10 12.81
C GLU A 518 -29.88 12.10 13.44
N LEU A 519 -30.04 12.81 14.55
CA LEU A 519 -31.35 13.02 15.15
C LEU A 519 -32.18 13.90 14.23
N SER A 520 -33.33 13.38 13.80
CA SER A 520 -34.25 14.10 12.94
C SER A 520 -35.64 14.13 13.56
N LEU A 521 -36.39 15.18 13.25
CA LEU A 521 -37.78 15.30 13.65
C LEU A 521 -38.60 14.19 12.97
N SER A 522 -39.02 13.19 13.74
CA SER A 522 -39.80 12.07 13.23
C SER A 522 -41.30 12.39 13.24
N ARG A 523 -41.79 12.94 14.37
CA ARG A 523 -43.21 13.25 14.53
C ARG A 523 -43.45 14.33 15.58
N VAL A 524 -44.31 15.28 15.28
CA VAL A 524 -44.90 16.19 16.28
C VAL A 524 -46.35 15.80 16.50
N LYS A 525 -46.74 15.59 17.75
CA LYS A 525 -48.12 15.33 18.15
C LYS A 525 -48.61 16.48 19.03
N PRO A 526 -49.38 17.43 18.48
CA PRO A 526 -50.06 18.45 19.26
C PRO A 526 -51.03 17.81 20.26
N LEU A 527 -51.07 18.32 21.49
CA LEU A 527 -51.95 17.86 22.58
C LEU A 527 -52.97 18.94 22.99
N GLY A 528 -53.04 20.04 22.24
CA GLY A 528 -54.00 21.12 22.40
C GLY A 528 -54.28 21.80 21.05
N ASP A 529 -54.81 23.03 21.08
CA ASP A 529 -55.32 23.72 19.88
C ASP A 529 -54.22 24.38 19.01
N ARG A 530 -52.96 24.31 19.42
CA ARG A 530 -51.84 24.92 18.68
C ARG A 530 -51.44 24.06 17.49
N SER A 531 -51.10 24.72 16.38
CA SER A 531 -50.62 24.06 15.19
C SER A 531 -49.20 23.49 15.37
N GLU A 532 -48.86 22.48 14.58
CA GLU A 532 -47.50 21.90 14.55
C GLU A 532 -46.42 22.95 14.24
N ARG A 533 -46.73 23.90 13.35
CA ARG A 533 -45.81 25.00 12.98
C ARG A 533 -45.53 25.92 14.17
N GLU A 534 -46.53 26.25 14.97
CA GLU A 534 -46.35 27.08 16.18
C GLU A 534 -45.57 26.34 17.27
N ILE A 535 -45.82 25.03 17.44
CA ILE A 535 -45.09 24.19 18.39
C ILE A 535 -43.60 24.14 18.02
N LEU A 536 -43.29 23.90 16.74
CA LEU A 536 -41.91 23.88 16.26
C LEU A 536 -41.23 25.24 16.34
N ALA A 537 -41.94 26.33 16.06
CA ALA A 537 -41.41 27.68 16.20
C ALA A 537 -41.01 27.99 17.66
N ILE A 538 -41.86 27.62 18.64
CA ILE A 538 -41.55 27.80 20.07
C ILE A 538 -40.38 26.90 20.49
N ALA A 539 -40.38 25.62 20.07
CA ALA A 539 -39.32 24.69 20.42
C ALA A 539 -37.97 25.10 19.80
N SER A 540 -37.97 25.54 18.54
CA SER A 540 -36.79 26.08 17.84
C SER A 540 -36.27 27.35 18.51
N ALA A 541 -37.15 28.25 18.98
CA ALA A 541 -36.74 29.46 19.69
C ALA A 541 -36.06 29.14 21.04
N LEU A 542 -36.57 28.16 21.79
CA LEU A 542 -35.98 27.73 23.07
C LEU A 542 -34.62 27.05 22.88
N GLU A 543 -34.45 26.27 21.81
CA GLU A 543 -33.21 25.53 21.51
C GLU A 543 -32.19 26.34 20.68
N ALA A 544 -32.51 27.58 20.28
CA ALA A 544 -31.64 28.41 19.44
C ALA A 544 -30.24 28.67 20.03
N PHE A 545 -30.08 28.56 21.35
CA PHE A 545 -28.82 28.77 22.08
C PHE A 545 -28.14 27.47 22.53
N SER A 546 -28.65 26.32 22.10
CA SER A 546 -28.22 24.99 22.53
C SER A 546 -27.43 24.30 21.42
N GLU A 547 -26.24 23.79 21.74
CA GLU A 547 -25.44 22.97 20.82
C GLU A 547 -25.85 21.48 20.86
N HIS A 548 -26.90 21.13 21.60
CA HIS A 548 -27.34 19.75 21.74
C HIS A 548 -27.85 19.20 20.39
N PRO A 549 -27.59 17.92 20.04
CA PRO A 549 -28.11 17.30 18.80
C PRO A 549 -29.64 17.39 18.61
N ILE A 550 -30.38 17.57 19.72
CA ILE A 550 -31.85 17.79 19.72
C ILE A 550 -32.20 19.18 19.17
N ALA A 551 -31.39 20.20 19.47
CA ALA A 551 -31.59 21.56 18.99
C ALA A 551 -31.49 21.64 17.47
N GLN A 552 -30.50 20.96 16.90
CA GLN A 552 -30.29 20.86 15.46
C GLN A 552 -31.47 20.16 14.77
N ALA A 553 -32.02 19.11 15.40
CA ALA A 553 -33.15 18.35 14.87
C ALA A 553 -34.47 19.14 14.82
N ILE A 554 -34.63 20.16 15.68
CA ILE A 554 -35.88 20.92 15.87
C ILE A 554 -35.85 22.28 15.15
N HIS A 555 -34.80 22.58 14.40
CA HIS A 555 -34.61 23.89 13.80
C HIS A 555 -35.68 24.22 12.74
N ALA A 556 -36.50 25.23 13.01
CA ALA A 556 -37.53 25.71 12.10
C ALA A 556 -36.95 26.82 11.19
N LYS A 557 -36.92 26.58 9.87
CA LYS A 557 -36.33 27.51 8.88
C LYS A 557 -37.02 28.89 8.77
N ASP A 558 -38.25 29.04 9.27
CA ASP A 558 -39.09 30.24 9.16
C ASP A 558 -39.69 30.64 10.52
N THR A 559 -38.88 31.10 11.47
CA THR A 559 -39.40 31.63 12.74
C THR A 559 -38.76 32.96 13.15
N ASP A 560 -39.62 33.94 13.45
CA ASP A 560 -39.24 35.24 14.04
C ASP A 560 -39.34 35.24 15.58
N LEU A 561 -39.57 34.06 16.19
CA LEU A 561 -39.71 33.95 17.64
C LEU A 561 -38.34 33.89 18.31
N GLU A 562 -38.09 34.82 19.22
CA GLU A 562 -36.90 34.81 20.07
C GLU A 562 -37.25 34.34 21.49
N ALA A 563 -36.41 33.48 22.05
CA ALA A 563 -36.47 33.12 23.46
C ALA A 563 -35.54 34.01 24.29
N SER A 564 -36.01 34.41 25.47
CA SER A 564 -35.23 35.17 26.45
C SER A 564 -35.19 34.41 27.78
N ASN A 565 -34.15 34.66 28.61
CA ASN A 565 -33.92 33.97 29.87
C ASN A 565 -33.95 32.44 29.72
N VAL A 566 -33.27 31.91 28.70
CA VAL A 566 -33.17 30.47 28.49
C VAL A 566 -32.20 29.87 29.50
N GLU A 567 -32.65 28.85 30.22
CA GLU A 567 -31.86 28.07 31.17
C GLU A 567 -31.92 26.58 30.79
N THR A 568 -30.74 25.97 30.64
CA THR A 568 -30.60 24.55 30.36
C THR A 568 -30.42 23.79 31.67
N VAL A 569 -31.28 22.80 31.91
CA VAL A 569 -31.21 21.89 33.06
C VAL A 569 -30.61 20.56 32.59
N PRO A 570 -29.35 20.24 32.97
CA PRO A 570 -28.67 19.05 32.49
C PRO A 570 -29.46 17.76 32.75
N GLY A 571 -29.58 16.92 31.73
CA GLY A 571 -30.31 15.65 31.79
C GLY A 571 -31.84 15.77 31.84
N MET A 572 -32.39 17.00 31.76
CA MET A 572 -33.83 17.24 31.82
C MET A 572 -34.37 17.98 30.59
N GLY A 573 -33.79 19.13 30.23
CA GLY A 573 -34.26 19.93 29.10
C GLY A 573 -33.92 21.42 29.21
N VAL A 574 -34.67 22.26 28.50
CA VAL A 574 -34.52 23.73 28.48
C VAL A 574 -35.82 24.42 28.93
N GLU A 575 -35.68 25.55 29.61
CA GLU A 575 -36.79 26.45 29.93
C GLU A 575 -36.47 27.88 29.51
N GLY A 576 -37.48 28.64 29.09
CA GLY A 576 -37.27 30.02 28.65
C GLY A 576 -38.58 30.78 28.41
N MET A 577 -38.46 32.06 28.11
CA MET A 577 -39.58 32.96 27.82
C MET A 577 -39.67 33.23 26.32
N VAL A 578 -40.77 32.82 25.68
CA VAL A 578 -41.06 33.11 24.26
C VAL A 578 -42.35 33.93 24.19
N ALA A 579 -42.31 35.09 23.51
CA ALA A 579 -43.45 36.02 23.41
C ALA A 579 -44.11 36.36 24.77
N GLY A 580 -43.31 36.47 25.84
CA GLY A 580 -43.78 36.82 27.19
C GLY A 580 -44.38 35.66 27.99
N GLN A 581 -44.40 34.43 27.45
CA GLN A 581 -44.88 33.23 28.12
C GLN A 581 -43.72 32.27 28.44
N ARG A 582 -43.75 31.64 29.62
CA ARG A 582 -42.73 30.66 30.02
C ARG A 582 -43.06 29.27 29.47
N TYR A 583 -42.08 28.67 28.80
CA TYR A 583 -42.17 27.33 28.23
C TYR A 583 -41.05 26.42 28.76
N ARG A 584 -41.32 25.12 28.73
CA ARG A 584 -40.36 24.04 29.00
C ARG A 584 -40.37 23.04 27.85
N LEU A 585 -39.19 22.65 27.41
CA LEU A 585 -38.96 21.59 26.45
C LEU A 585 -38.02 20.56 27.10
N GLY A 586 -38.43 19.30 27.22
CA GLY A 586 -37.59 18.29 27.86
C GLY A 586 -38.24 16.93 28.04
N ASN A 587 -37.60 16.07 28.84
CA ASN A 587 -38.09 14.72 29.11
C ASN A 587 -39.38 14.70 29.97
N SER A 588 -39.97 13.52 30.13
CA SER A 588 -41.23 13.35 30.86
C SER A 588 -41.16 13.82 32.31
N ASP A 589 -40.05 13.57 33.01
CA ASP A 589 -39.90 13.90 34.42
C ASP A 589 -39.81 15.42 34.64
N TYR A 590 -39.14 16.11 33.72
CA TYR A 590 -39.05 17.55 33.73
C TYR A 590 -40.41 18.22 33.53
N ILE A 591 -41.23 17.70 32.61
CA ILE A 591 -42.58 18.24 32.37
C ILE A 591 -43.57 17.86 33.49
N ARG A 592 -43.46 16.67 34.08
CA ARG A 592 -44.27 16.25 35.24
C ARG A 592 -44.08 17.16 36.45
N SER A 593 -42.94 17.82 36.59
CA SER A 593 -42.74 18.81 37.66
C SER A 593 -43.68 20.02 37.56
N TRP A 594 -44.19 20.36 36.36
CA TRP A 594 -45.27 21.35 36.18
C TRP A 594 -46.66 20.73 36.13
N HIS A 595 -46.78 19.50 35.64
CA HIS A 595 -48.05 18.81 35.43
C HIS A 595 -48.05 17.40 36.03
N PRO A 596 -48.07 17.24 37.36
CA PRO A 596 -47.92 15.94 38.03
C PRO A 596 -49.12 15.01 37.79
N ASP A 597 -50.32 15.55 37.63
CA ASP A 597 -51.57 14.79 37.48
C ASP A 597 -51.94 14.49 36.01
N LYS A 598 -51.11 14.90 35.04
CA LYS A 598 -51.43 14.76 33.61
C LYS A 598 -50.78 13.50 33.04
N GLU A 599 -51.59 12.62 32.47
CA GLU A 599 -51.08 11.48 31.68
C GLU A 599 -50.38 12.01 30.42
N LEU A 600 -49.07 11.79 30.36
CA LEU A 600 -48.28 12.06 29.16
C LEU A 600 -48.45 10.89 28.19
N PRO A 601 -48.64 11.14 26.88
CA PRO A 601 -48.71 10.08 25.89
C PRO A 601 -47.46 9.21 25.95
N GLU A 602 -47.64 7.90 26.13
CA GLU A 602 -46.54 6.96 25.91
C GLU A 602 -46.11 7.05 24.45
N GLY A 603 -44.82 7.31 24.23
CA GLY A 603 -44.21 7.30 22.91
C GLY A 603 -44.22 5.90 22.33
N SER A 604 -43.88 5.80 21.04
CA SER A 604 -43.75 4.52 20.35
C SER A 604 -42.70 3.58 20.96
N GLY A 605 -41.85 4.07 21.86
CA GLY A 605 -40.71 3.36 22.44
C GLY A 605 -39.53 3.23 21.47
N LYS A 606 -39.66 3.76 20.24
CA LYS A 606 -38.72 3.63 19.12
C LYS A 606 -37.91 4.88 18.83
N SER A 607 -38.18 5.96 19.55
CA SER A 607 -37.69 7.31 19.29
C SER A 607 -37.47 8.03 20.62
N THR A 608 -36.55 9.00 20.62
CA THR A 608 -36.39 9.90 21.77
C THR A 608 -37.60 10.82 21.82
N GLN A 609 -38.39 10.69 22.88
CA GLN A 609 -39.59 11.50 23.06
C GLN A 609 -39.33 12.63 24.05
N ILE A 610 -39.59 13.85 23.61
CA ILE A 610 -39.57 15.05 24.46
C ILE A 610 -40.94 15.74 24.41
N PHE A 611 -41.21 16.58 25.39
CA PHE A 611 -42.49 17.25 25.54
C PHE A 611 -42.29 18.76 25.63
N LEU A 612 -43.18 19.50 24.99
CA LEU A 612 -43.29 20.95 25.13
C LEU A 612 -44.48 21.28 26.03
N ALA A 613 -44.27 22.10 27.06
CA ALA A 613 -45.32 22.53 27.97
C ALA A 613 -45.19 24.01 28.34
N ASP A 614 -46.32 24.64 28.66
CA ASP A 614 -46.36 25.88 29.43
C ASP A 614 -46.85 25.60 30.87
N LYS A 615 -47.01 26.66 31.69
CA LYS A 615 -47.50 26.50 33.07
C LYS A 615 -48.91 25.94 33.19
N ASN A 616 -49.73 26.04 32.15
CA ASN A 616 -51.16 25.69 32.19
C ASN A 616 -51.44 24.33 31.54
N ALA A 617 -50.67 23.95 30.52
CA ALA A 617 -50.86 22.69 29.81
C ALA A 617 -49.57 22.16 29.16
N VAL A 618 -49.49 20.83 29.06
CA VAL A 618 -48.63 20.14 28.09
C VAL A 618 -49.20 20.35 26.69
N LEU A 619 -48.38 20.92 25.80
CA LEU A 619 -48.79 21.42 24.48
C LEU A 619 -48.51 20.42 23.36
N ALA A 620 -47.40 19.68 23.44
CA ALA A 620 -47.03 18.72 22.40
C ALA A 620 -46.10 17.62 22.91
N SER A 621 -46.15 16.49 22.22
CA SER A 621 -45.11 15.46 22.23
C SER A 621 -44.32 15.55 20.93
N ILE A 622 -43.00 15.56 21.02
CA ILE A 622 -42.08 15.62 19.89
C ILE A 622 -41.24 14.35 19.93
N GLU A 623 -41.34 13.54 18.88
CA GLU A 623 -40.54 12.32 18.71
C GLU A 623 -39.39 12.61 17.75
N LEU A 624 -38.19 12.34 18.23
CA LEU A 624 -36.93 12.48 17.52
C LEU A 624 -36.38 11.09 17.26
N GLY A 625 -36.08 10.79 16.00
CA GLY A 625 -35.60 9.49 15.59
C GLY A 625 -34.50 9.62 14.56
N ASP A 626 -33.71 8.58 14.44
CA ASP A 626 -32.77 8.44 13.35
C ASP A 626 -33.50 7.80 12.16
N ASN A 627 -33.46 8.47 11.01
CA ASN A 627 -34.16 8.00 9.82
C ASN A 627 -33.37 6.90 9.15
N LEU A 628 -34.08 5.84 8.73
CA LEU A 628 -33.50 4.81 7.87
C LEU A 628 -33.10 5.43 6.53
N ARG A 629 -31.93 5.03 6.04
CA ARG A 629 -31.51 5.37 4.70
C ARG A 629 -32.48 4.76 3.68
N PRO A 630 -32.81 5.48 2.58
CA PRO A 630 -33.74 4.99 1.57
C PRO A 630 -33.38 3.60 1.02
N GLU A 631 -32.09 3.36 0.81
CA GLU A 631 -31.51 2.14 0.24
C GLU A 631 -31.50 0.93 1.20
N SER A 632 -31.60 1.15 2.52
CA SER A 632 -31.45 0.09 3.53
C SER A 632 -32.44 -1.05 3.33
N LYS A 633 -33.69 -0.73 2.99
CA LYS A 633 -34.74 -1.75 2.81
C LYS A 633 -34.48 -2.66 1.61
N ASP A 634 -34.03 -2.07 0.51
CA ASP A 634 -33.78 -2.82 -0.73
C ASP A 634 -32.48 -3.62 -0.63
N MET A 635 -31.46 -3.08 0.06
CA MET A 635 -30.24 -3.81 0.40
C MET A 635 -30.55 -5.09 1.20
N VAL A 636 -31.31 -4.99 2.29
CA VAL A 636 -31.66 -6.15 3.13
C VAL A 636 -32.45 -7.20 2.33
N ARG A 637 -33.36 -6.77 1.45
CA ARG A 637 -34.09 -7.68 0.56
C ARG A 637 -33.15 -8.43 -0.38
N LEU A 638 -32.17 -7.74 -0.96
CA LEU A 638 -31.24 -8.32 -1.93
C LEU A 638 -30.27 -9.31 -1.27
N LEU A 639 -29.82 -9.01 -0.04
CA LEU A 639 -29.00 -9.92 0.77
C LEU A 639 -29.76 -11.20 1.13
N ASN A 640 -30.98 -11.07 1.65
CA ASN A 640 -31.83 -12.23 1.96
C ASN A 640 -32.13 -13.06 0.71
N ALA A 641 -32.37 -12.43 -0.45
CA ALA A 641 -32.59 -13.12 -1.71
C ALA A 641 -31.34 -13.88 -2.21
N SER A 642 -30.15 -13.44 -1.78
CA SER A 642 -28.87 -14.09 -2.08
C SER A 642 -28.52 -15.22 -1.09
N GLY A 643 -29.42 -15.53 -0.14
CA GLY A 643 -29.23 -16.57 0.87
C GLY A 643 -28.32 -16.15 2.03
N ILE A 644 -28.08 -14.85 2.21
CA ILE A 644 -27.31 -14.29 3.32
C ILE A 644 -28.28 -13.92 4.44
N GLU A 645 -28.02 -14.39 5.66
CA GLU A 645 -28.82 -14.05 6.84
C GLU A 645 -28.42 -12.66 7.36
N VAL A 646 -29.41 -11.82 7.62
CA VAL A 646 -29.17 -10.43 8.05
C VAL A 646 -29.55 -10.26 9.52
N HIS A 647 -28.58 -9.84 10.32
CA HIS A 647 -28.72 -9.56 11.75
C HIS A 647 -28.57 -8.07 12.04
N LEU A 648 -29.19 -7.61 13.12
CA LEU A 648 -29.04 -6.25 13.65
C LEU A 648 -28.41 -6.34 15.04
N LEU A 649 -27.27 -5.69 15.24
CA LEU A 649 -26.71 -5.42 16.56
C LEU A 649 -26.86 -3.93 16.84
N SER A 650 -27.52 -3.59 17.95
CA SER A 650 -27.77 -2.22 18.36
C SER A 650 -27.68 -2.12 19.87
N GLY A 651 -27.11 -1.02 20.37
CA GLY A 651 -27.14 -0.67 21.79
C GLY A 651 -28.46 -0.05 22.25
N ASP A 652 -29.36 0.23 21.30
CA ASP A 652 -30.66 0.83 21.60
C ASP A 652 -31.60 -0.16 22.30
N ASN A 653 -32.65 0.39 22.90
CA ASN A 653 -33.67 -0.41 23.57
C ASN A 653 -34.22 -1.49 22.62
N PRO A 654 -34.40 -2.75 23.05
CA PRO A 654 -34.88 -3.86 22.21
C PRO A 654 -36.18 -3.61 21.43
N ASN A 655 -36.97 -2.64 21.86
CA ASN A 655 -38.20 -2.24 21.18
C ASN A 655 -37.98 -1.29 19.98
N VAL A 656 -36.77 -0.74 19.82
CA VAL A 656 -36.38 0.30 18.83
C VAL A 656 -35.94 -0.29 17.50
#